data_AF-A0A256XK34-F1
#
_entry.id   AF-A0A256XK34-F1
#
_cell.length_a   1.000
_cell.length_b   1.000
_cell.length_c   1.000
_cell.angle_alpha   90.00
_cell.angle_beta   90.00
_cell.angle_gamma   90.00
#
_symmetry.space_group_name_H-M   'P 1'
#
loop_
_entity.id
_entity.type
_entity.pdbx_description
1 polymer ?
#
loop_
_entity_poly.entity_id
_entity_poly.type
_entity_poly.pdbx_seq_one_letter_code
_entity_poly.pdbx_strand_id
1 'polypeptide(L)'
;MSRSFEFNEIYKAFIVPIRGKNGPQYVKTITAEESKKLFDNLTNLIRKLLERFLFFKGKGKLSTIEELSDFLDFFILFIKGVQYMDIVPEVIPSQVKEFYLSIYYKDYKKKIKLDNWEGIKEYEDLLVTLYHETRRKTKKDLSLEEREETIIEKAFHYPADTRILANVSSLLLHSFVVSGIATCKLIESYLSIGQEIDKEKLVALRLASLFHDFGKYNFMEWHLHEQNSIKFLEELKRDYAEGKAKEIFDLAINIIKGSSELLTYLREADKIASAEDRLKRIFFSLLEMDKDAKSKVKEAAERIGKKLESFSDLDKLYKDWNFWKSLGQSNIRDLSEKFCKMLSKIDVENPIIREMLEKHIKISGTSPEDFLVAKADIRNIQKYIRANDLRTMKGASRIIDTILMISIPYCLHEKFQLPYECFLFYGGGNITFLIAFCGFNFAEKTEKGKYICSLCEKKYKIGENYHYKQLFRKLFGNDPSEDFLKRILEYIGGLDLAELENPEEYLNIALIRMDANIAGQLMSSSISITDAFERSIRIDSSLKKAFHNFLNKVRRKNKDDYNRLVFGVVYMGGDDATLIVPSKLALPLAYNMINEYFLNMGCRSTLSVSITVAKPKHPIIPLYESAGYILDKLVKDNIRESALAIHMEEARLREDFRGALSIFVTEQGIMYPENIDFALNKVLKEKVSLLKEKPFLLSERKQKNSILRYFNLILDKTIDKIDSSISEELLQKIYTSGFKEDLRSLRRILFKNLQVRVEKDNSTFVKVIFAGREEKTGSKETQETIKRMMENLLYMDGDEPIFTLFDLYLVLESLIGGLK
;
A
#
# COMPACT_ATOMS: atom_id res chain seq x y z
N MET A 1 -42.59 11.76 -21.69
CA MET A 1 -42.45 12.27 -20.31
C MET A 1 -41.84 11.17 -19.46
N SER A 2 -40.51 11.14 -19.38
CA SER A 2 -39.72 10.14 -18.67
C SER A 2 -39.65 10.49 -17.18
N ARG A 3 -40.20 9.63 -16.32
CA ARG A 3 -40.08 9.75 -14.86
C ARG A 3 -38.60 9.78 -14.48
N SER A 4 -38.17 10.89 -13.89
CA SER A 4 -36.88 11.04 -13.22
C SER A 4 -36.64 9.86 -12.29
N PHE A 5 -35.42 9.33 -12.27
CA PHE A 5 -34.99 8.36 -11.27
C PHE A 5 -35.15 9.01 -9.87
N GLU A 6 -36.08 8.52 -9.05
CA GLU A 6 -36.38 9.01 -7.68
C GLU A 6 -35.33 8.56 -6.64
N PHE A 7 -34.06 8.50 -7.02
CA PHE A 7 -32.99 8.19 -6.07
C PHE A 7 -32.13 9.44 -5.89
N ASN A 8 -31.98 9.87 -4.64
CA ASN A 8 -31.15 11.02 -4.27
C ASN A 8 -29.72 10.61 -3.86
N GLU A 9 -29.48 9.31 -3.73
CA GLU A 9 -28.23 8.73 -3.23
C GLU A 9 -27.88 7.42 -3.96
N ILE A 10 -26.59 7.11 -4.00
CA ILE A 10 -26.04 5.79 -4.35
C ILE A 10 -25.07 5.32 -3.28
N TYR A 11 -24.79 4.01 -3.28
CA TYR A 11 -23.94 3.38 -2.29
C TYR A 11 -22.78 2.68 -2.96
N LYS A 12 -21.54 3.04 -2.58
CA LYS A 12 -20.34 2.23 -2.82
C LYS A 12 -20.16 1.29 -1.64
N ALA A 13 -20.13 -0.01 -1.92
CA ALA A 13 -19.88 -1.03 -0.90
C ALA A 13 -18.40 -1.46 -0.93
N PHE A 14 -17.89 -1.94 0.20
CA PHE A 14 -16.50 -2.34 0.36
C PHE A 14 -16.42 -3.70 1.06
N ILE A 15 -15.84 -4.70 0.39
CA ILE A 15 -15.58 -6.00 1.03
C ILE A 15 -14.53 -5.82 2.12
N VAL A 16 -13.40 -5.20 1.78
CA VAL A 16 -12.47 -4.68 2.80
C VAL A 16 -12.99 -3.31 3.24
N PRO A 17 -13.56 -3.14 4.45
CA PRO A 17 -14.20 -1.89 4.88
C PRO A 17 -13.19 -0.74 4.91
N ILE A 18 -13.59 0.50 4.66
CA ILE A 18 -12.73 1.70 4.79
C ILE A 18 -12.70 2.23 6.23
N ARG A 19 -11.77 3.14 6.53
CA ARG A 19 -11.73 3.86 7.82
C ARG A 19 -12.99 4.72 7.97
N GLY A 20 -13.86 4.37 8.92
CA GLY A 20 -15.04 5.16 9.28
C GLY A 20 -14.84 5.97 10.57
N LYS A 21 -15.81 6.86 10.88
CA LYS A 21 -15.78 7.70 12.10
C LYS A 21 -15.88 6.86 13.39
N ASN A 22 -16.71 5.82 13.37
CA ASN A 22 -17.02 4.96 14.52
C ASN A 22 -16.58 3.50 14.29
N GLY A 23 -15.48 3.29 13.57
CA GLY A 23 -14.97 1.95 13.22
C GLY A 23 -15.04 1.63 11.72
N PRO A 24 -14.99 0.35 11.33
CA PRO A 24 -14.97 -0.06 9.93
C PRO A 24 -16.25 0.34 9.19
N GLN A 25 -16.09 1.01 8.05
CA GLN A 25 -17.20 1.43 7.19
C GLN A 25 -17.26 0.56 5.93
N TYR A 26 -18.32 -0.23 5.79
CA TYR A 26 -18.53 -1.12 4.63
C TYR A 26 -19.32 -0.48 3.50
N VAL A 27 -20.01 0.64 3.76
CA VAL A 27 -20.80 1.35 2.75
C VAL A 27 -20.57 2.85 2.89
N LYS A 28 -20.28 3.49 1.76
CA LYS A 28 -20.22 4.94 1.61
C LYS A 28 -21.40 5.41 0.78
N THR A 29 -22.17 6.34 1.33
CA THR A 29 -23.22 7.07 0.62
C THR A 29 -22.59 8.16 -0.24
N ILE A 30 -23.10 8.32 -1.45
CA ILE A 30 -22.76 9.39 -2.38
C ILE A 30 -24.07 10.06 -2.78
N THR A 31 -24.19 11.35 -2.53
CA THR A 31 -25.40 12.11 -2.89
C THR A 31 -25.41 12.49 -4.37
N ALA A 32 -26.59 12.82 -4.91
CA ALA A 32 -26.71 13.33 -6.27
C ALA A 32 -25.86 14.59 -6.52
N GLU A 33 -25.74 15.48 -5.53
CA GLU A 33 -24.91 16.69 -5.60
C GLU A 33 -23.41 16.33 -5.66
N GLU A 34 -22.96 15.41 -4.80
CA GLU A 34 -21.58 14.93 -4.81
C GLU A 34 -21.22 14.26 -6.13
N SER A 35 -22.16 13.47 -6.68
CA SER A 35 -22.01 12.80 -7.97
C SER A 35 -21.85 13.81 -9.10
N LYS A 36 -22.75 14.79 -9.20
CA LYS A 36 -22.69 15.85 -10.23
C LYS A 36 -21.39 16.64 -10.13
N LYS A 37 -21.01 17.05 -8.91
CA LYS A 37 -19.75 17.75 -8.66
C LYS A 37 -18.54 16.92 -9.06
N LEU A 38 -18.55 15.60 -8.84
CA LEU A 38 -17.48 14.71 -9.26
C LEU A 38 -17.42 14.61 -10.79
N PHE A 39 -18.55 14.44 -11.47
CA PHE A 39 -18.62 14.42 -12.93
C PHE A 39 -18.05 15.70 -13.56
N ASP A 40 -18.45 16.87 -13.07
CA ASP A 40 -17.96 18.16 -13.55
C ASP A 40 -16.44 18.30 -13.32
N ASN A 41 -15.96 17.89 -12.14
CA ASN A 41 -14.53 17.93 -11.83
C ASN A 41 -13.71 16.97 -12.69
N LEU A 42 -14.20 15.76 -12.95
CA LEU A 42 -13.54 14.78 -13.83
C LEU A 42 -13.51 15.26 -15.28
N THR A 43 -14.62 15.80 -15.77
CA THR A 43 -14.72 16.40 -17.11
C THR A 43 -13.68 17.51 -17.27
N ASN A 44 -13.60 18.41 -16.30
CA ASN A 44 -12.62 19.51 -16.32
C ASN A 44 -11.19 19.00 -16.18
N LEU A 45 -10.94 17.97 -15.37
CA LEU A 45 -9.62 17.35 -15.22
C LEU A 45 -9.16 16.75 -16.56
N ILE A 46 -10.00 15.98 -17.25
CA ILE A 46 -9.66 15.38 -18.55
C ILE A 46 -9.34 16.46 -19.58
N ARG A 47 -10.16 17.53 -19.65
CA ARG A 47 -9.89 18.68 -20.52
C ARG A 47 -8.56 19.36 -20.22
N LYS A 48 -8.28 19.63 -18.93
CA LYS A 48 -6.99 20.20 -18.49
C LYS A 48 -5.81 19.31 -18.86
N LEU A 49 -5.94 17.99 -18.70
CA LEU A 49 -4.89 17.03 -19.07
C LEU A 49 -4.63 17.04 -20.58
N LEU A 50 -5.68 17.12 -21.37
CA LEU A 50 -5.60 17.21 -22.83
C LEU A 50 -4.98 18.53 -23.30
N GLU A 51 -5.41 19.66 -22.72
CA GLU A 51 -4.81 20.99 -22.96
C GLU A 51 -3.33 21.01 -22.60
N ARG A 52 -2.98 20.45 -21.44
CA ARG A 52 -1.61 20.31 -20.99
C ARG A 52 -0.80 19.45 -21.95
N PHE A 53 -1.34 18.31 -22.37
CA PHE A 53 -0.71 17.46 -23.38
C PHE A 53 -0.46 18.25 -24.68
N LEU A 54 -1.48 18.88 -25.25
CA LEU A 54 -1.39 19.65 -26.50
C LEU A 54 -0.41 20.82 -26.42
N PHE A 55 -0.42 21.57 -25.31
CA PHE A 55 0.53 22.65 -25.05
C PHE A 55 1.97 22.16 -25.15
N PHE A 56 2.31 21.02 -24.52
CA PHE A 56 3.65 20.45 -24.60
C PHE A 56 4.02 19.92 -25.99
N LYS A 57 3.02 19.50 -26.77
CA LYS A 57 3.21 19.10 -28.17
C LYS A 57 3.35 20.29 -29.12
N GLY A 58 3.19 21.53 -28.61
CA GLY A 58 3.18 22.74 -29.43
C GLY A 58 2.00 22.79 -30.40
N LYS A 59 0.88 22.15 -30.06
CA LYS A 59 -0.30 22.00 -30.93
C LYS A 59 -1.57 22.50 -30.23
N GLY A 60 -2.56 22.87 -31.03
CA GLY A 60 -3.90 23.21 -30.54
C GLY A 60 -4.88 22.05 -30.52
N LYS A 61 -4.67 21.02 -31.35
CA LYS A 61 -5.54 19.84 -31.50
C LYS A 61 -4.74 18.56 -31.79
N LEU A 62 -5.34 17.41 -31.49
CA LEU A 62 -4.87 16.09 -31.89
C LEU A 62 -5.19 15.87 -33.36
N SER A 63 -4.19 15.49 -34.16
CA SER A 63 -4.32 15.37 -35.62
C SER A 63 -4.13 13.95 -36.15
N THR A 64 -3.37 13.11 -35.43
CA THR A 64 -3.02 11.74 -35.87
C THR A 64 -3.44 10.68 -34.84
N ILE A 65 -3.43 9.41 -35.27
CA ILE A 65 -3.75 8.24 -34.44
C ILE A 65 -2.73 8.10 -33.30
N GLU A 66 -1.45 8.31 -33.59
CA GLU A 66 -0.34 8.22 -32.63
C GLU A 66 -0.48 9.27 -31.53
N GLU A 67 -0.91 10.48 -31.87
CA GLU A 67 -1.10 11.55 -30.89
C GLU A 67 -2.26 11.23 -29.92
N LEU A 68 -3.34 10.65 -30.44
CA LEU A 68 -4.44 10.20 -29.62
C LEU A 68 -4.04 8.99 -28.75
N SER A 69 -3.30 8.03 -29.30
CA SER A 69 -2.77 6.90 -28.53
C SER A 69 -1.83 7.36 -27.41
N ASP A 70 -0.88 8.25 -27.71
CA ASP A 70 0.03 8.83 -26.72
C ASP A 70 -0.73 9.62 -25.64
N PHE A 71 -1.82 10.29 -26.00
CA PHE A 71 -2.68 10.98 -25.03
C PHE A 71 -3.38 9.99 -24.11
N LEU A 72 -3.89 8.87 -24.62
CA LEU A 72 -4.52 7.82 -23.80
C LEU A 72 -3.50 7.19 -22.85
N ASP A 73 -2.28 6.90 -23.32
CA ASP A 73 -1.19 6.44 -22.45
C ASP A 73 -0.88 7.45 -21.35
N PHE A 74 -0.77 8.72 -21.73
CA PHE A 74 -0.54 9.83 -20.80
C PHE A 74 -1.65 9.93 -19.74
N PHE A 75 -2.92 9.84 -20.15
CA PHE A 75 -4.07 9.88 -19.26
C PHE A 75 -4.07 8.72 -18.24
N ILE A 76 -3.81 7.51 -18.72
CA ILE A 76 -3.76 6.31 -17.87
C ILE A 76 -2.60 6.36 -16.88
N LEU A 77 -1.42 6.76 -17.35
CA LEU A 77 -0.24 6.86 -16.49
C LEU A 77 -0.35 8.01 -15.48
N PHE A 78 -1.03 9.10 -15.81
CA PHE A 78 -1.35 10.17 -14.86
C PHE A 78 -2.22 9.62 -13.71
N ILE A 79 -3.32 8.94 -14.03
CA ILE A 79 -4.23 8.38 -13.01
C ILE A 79 -3.49 7.34 -12.15
N LYS A 80 -2.71 6.45 -12.78
CA LYS A 80 -1.87 5.50 -12.07
C LYS A 80 -0.83 6.20 -11.20
N GLY A 81 -0.22 7.28 -11.66
CA GLY A 81 0.70 8.09 -10.87
C GLY A 81 0.07 8.59 -9.57
N VAL A 82 -1.21 8.98 -9.58
CA VAL A 82 -1.96 9.34 -8.37
C VAL A 82 -2.21 8.14 -7.45
N GLN A 83 -2.48 6.96 -8.01
CA GLN A 83 -2.71 5.73 -7.24
C GLN A 83 -1.45 5.24 -6.51
N TYR A 84 -0.29 5.35 -7.15
CA TYR A 84 0.99 4.96 -6.57
C TYR A 84 1.64 6.16 -5.89
N MET A 85 1.31 6.34 -4.61
CA MET A 85 1.79 7.46 -3.81
C MET A 85 3.31 7.50 -3.73
N ASP A 86 3.82 8.72 -3.67
CA ASP A 86 5.23 9.02 -3.45
C ASP A 86 5.68 8.42 -2.12
N ILE A 87 6.90 7.86 -2.09
CA ILE A 87 7.47 7.34 -0.85
C ILE A 87 7.64 8.49 0.14
N VAL A 88 8.11 9.64 -0.36
CA VAL A 88 8.11 10.92 0.35
C VAL A 88 7.57 11.98 -0.61
N PRO A 89 6.43 12.65 -0.32
CA PRO A 89 5.81 13.62 -1.22
C PRO A 89 6.81 14.70 -1.64
N GLU A 90 6.86 15.03 -2.92
CA GLU A 90 7.77 16.02 -3.53
C GLU A 90 9.28 15.69 -3.46
N VAL A 91 9.69 14.72 -2.65
CA VAL A 91 11.11 14.39 -2.40
C VAL A 91 11.53 13.12 -3.12
N ILE A 92 10.74 12.04 -3.00
CA ILE A 92 10.96 10.75 -3.66
C ILE A 92 9.66 10.36 -4.39
N PRO A 93 9.45 10.86 -5.61
CA PRO A 93 8.25 10.57 -6.37
C PRO A 93 8.18 9.08 -6.76
N SER A 94 6.97 8.57 -6.96
CA SER A 94 6.81 7.23 -7.51
C SER A 94 7.35 7.14 -8.94
N GLN A 95 7.88 5.98 -9.33
CA GLN A 95 8.45 5.80 -10.67
C GLN A 95 7.41 6.03 -11.77
N VAL A 96 6.14 5.68 -11.53
CA VAL A 96 5.06 5.95 -12.47
C VAL A 96 4.79 7.45 -12.66
N LYS A 97 4.88 8.25 -11.57
CA LYS A 97 4.75 9.71 -11.68
C LYS A 97 5.87 10.30 -12.54
N GLU A 98 7.11 9.83 -12.36
CA GLU A 98 8.25 10.27 -13.18
C GLU A 98 8.11 9.81 -14.64
N PHE A 99 7.57 8.61 -14.86
CA PHE A 99 7.39 8.07 -16.21
C PHE A 99 6.37 8.81 -17.06
N TYR A 100 5.18 9.15 -16.53
CA TYR A 100 4.26 9.96 -17.34
C TYR A 100 4.84 11.35 -17.64
N LEU A 101 5.68 11.89 -16.74
CA LEU A 101 6.36 13.16 -16.99
C LEU A 101 7.33 13.06 -18.18
N SER A 102 7.98 11.90 -18.35
CA SER A 102 8.89 11.67 -19.48
C SER A 102 8.17 11.60 -20.83
N ILE A 103 6.90 11.17 -20.88
CA ILE A 103 6.08 11.13 -22.10
C ILE A 103 5.78 12.53 -22.66
N TYR A 104 5.78 13.57 -21.82
CA TYR A 104 5.56 14.96 -22.25
C TYR A 104 6.63 15.45 -23.23
N TYR A 105 7.88 15.07 -23.01
CA TYR A 105 9.02 15.55 -23.79
C TYR A 105 9.15 14.68 -25.06
N LYS A 106 8.27 14.96 -26.04
CA LYS A 106 7.97 14.15 -27.25
C LYS A 106 9.18 13.67 -28.09
N ASP A 107 10.41 14.09 -27.83
CA ASP A 107 11.60 13.65 -28.59
C ASP A 107 12.28 12.38 -28.02
N TYR A 108 11.85 11.81 -26.89
CA TYR A 108 12.60 10.75 -26.20
C TYR A 108 12.31 9.29 -26.61
N LYS A 109 11.13 8.98 -27.17
CA LYS A 109 10.80 7.61 -27.65
C LYS A 109 11.80 7.10 -28.71
N LYS A 110 12.50 7.98 -29.42
CA LYS A 110 13.46 7.59 -30.47
C LYS A 110 14.88 7.30 -29.99
N LYS A 111 15.20 7.45 -28.69
CA LYS A 111 16.58 7.25 -28.19
C LYS A 111 16.75 6.27 -27.03
N ILE A 112 15.76 6.10 -26.16
CA ILE A 112 15.94 5.36 -24.91
C ILE A 112 15.44 3.92 -25.06
N LYS A 113 16.36 2.96 -24.96
CA LYS A 113 16.05 1.53 -25.01
C LYS A 113 15.87 0.94 -23.61
N LEU A 114 14.65 0.99 -23.08
CA LEU A 114 14.35 0.46 -21.75
C LEU A 114 14.36 -1.08 -21.66
N ASP A 115 14.68 -1.78 -22.75
CA ASP A 115 14.82 -3.25 -22.79
C ASP A 115 16.23 -3.74 -22.37
N ASN A 116 17.14 -2.81 -22.10
CA ASN A 116 18.48 -3.07 -21.62
C ASN A 116 18.90 -2.04 -20.57
N TRP A 117 20.03 -2.31 -19.94
CA TRP A 117 20.53 -1.45 -18.87
C TRP A 117 20.90 -0.05 -19.34
N GLU A 118 21.58 0.07 -20.49
CA GLU A 118 22.08 1.34 -21.01
C GLU A 118 20.91 2.32 -21.15
N GLY A 119 19.79 1.88 -21.70
CA GLY A 119 18.61 2.73 -21.79
C GLY A 119 17.90 2.96 -20.44
N ILE A 120 17.87 2.00 -19.52
CA ILE A 120 17.40 2.27 -18.15
C ILE A 120 18.25 3.36 -17.49
N LYS A 121 19.58 3.32 -17.66
CA LYS A 121 20.49 4.33 -17.14
C LYS A 121 20.25 5.70 -17.80
N GLU A 122 20.18 5.75 -19.13
CA GLU A 122 19.89 6.99 -19.87
C GLU A 122 18.55 7.60 -19.47
N TYR A 123 17.54 6.76 -19.24
CA TYR A 123 16.23 7.16 -18.75
C TYR A 123 16.29 7.78 -17.36
N GLU A 124 16.99 7.13 -16.45
CA GLU A 124 17.20 7.59 -15.08
C GLU A 124 17.98 8.93 -15.08
N ASP A 125 19.06 9.06 -15.85
CA ASP A 125 19.82 10.32 -16.01
C ASP A 125 18.94 11.44 -16.63
N LEU A 126 18.04 11.09 -17.56
CA LEU A 126 17.07 12.02 -18.14
C LEU A 126 16.07 12.52 -17.12
N LEU A 127 15.49 11.66 -16.29
CA LEU A 127 14.50 12.04 -15.28
C LEU A 127 15.05 13.13 -14.36
N VAL A 128 16.32 13.03 -13.98
CA VAL A 128 17.02 14.07 -13.20
C VAL A 128 16.98 15.42 -13.93
N THR A 129 17.27 15.43 -15.24
CA THR A 129 17.28 16.66 -16.04
C THR A 129 15.87 17.21 -16.25
N LEU A 130 14.91 16.35 -16.60
CA LEU A 130 13.51 16.74 -16.81
C LEU A 130 12.88 17.30 -15.54
N TYR A 131 13.14 16.69 -14.39
CA TYR A 131 12.65 17.16 -13.09
C TYR A 131 13.21 18.56 -12.75
N HIS A 132 14.47 18.83 -13.08
CA HIS A 132 15.07 20.15 -12.90
C HIS A 132 14.56 21.20 -13.90
N GLU A 133 14.33 20.82 -15.15
CA GLU A 133 13.82 21.71 -16.20
C GLU A 133 12.34 22.05 -16.03
N THR A 134 11.48 21.07 -15.72
CA THR A 134 10.06 21.28 -15.40
C THR A 134 9.90 22.25 -14.23
N ARG A 135 10.72 22.16 -13.19
CA ARG A 135 10.66 23.09 -12.07
C ARG A 135 11.11 24.52 -12.43
N ARG A 136 12.01 24.67 -13.41
CA ARG A 136 12.53 25.99 -13.86
C ARG A 136 11.64 26.68 -14.89
N LYS A 137 11.14 25.95 -15.89
CA LYS A 137 10.34 26.53 -17.00
C LYS A 137 8.89 26.82 -16.61
N THR A 138 8.38 26.13 -15.59
CA THR A 138 6.97 26.19 -15.22
C THR A 138 6.84 26.77 -13.82
N LYS A 139 6.73 28.11 -13.72
CA LYS A 139 6.13 28.79 -12.56
C LYS A 139 4.65 28.38 -12.32
N LYS A 140 4.09 27.52 -13.19
CA LYS A 140 2.75 26.92 -13.11
C LYS A 140 2.88 25.39 -12.98
N ASP A 141 2.50 24.89 -11.81
CA ASP A 141 1.98 23.56 -11.46
C ASP A 141 2.29 22.37 -12.38
N LEU A 142 3.44 21.73 -12.14
CA LEU A 142 3.65 20.31 -12.49
C LEU A 142 3.53 19.37 -11.29
N SER A 143 3.49 19.89 -10.06
CA SER A 143 2.93 19.16 -8.92
C SER A 143 1.47 18.87 -9.24
N LEU A 144 1.04 17.63 -9.00
CA LEU A 144 -0.39 17.34 -8.86
C LEU A 144 -0.93 18.38 -7.88
N GLU A 145 -1.89 19.21 -8.30
CA GLU A 145 -2.58 20.04 -7.32
C GLU A 145 -3.23 19.05 -6.34
N GLU A 146 -3.16 19.30 -5.03
CA GLU A 146 -3.86 18.49 -4.00
C GLU A 146 -5.34 18.25 -4.39
N ARG A 147 -5.89 19.19 -5.15
CA ARG A 147 -7.20 19.14 -5.79
C ARG A 147 -7.36 18.00 -6.81
N GLU A 148 -6.39 17.73 -7.67
CA GLU A 148 -6.43 16.66 -8.69
C GLU A 148 -6.37 15.28 -8.04
N GLU A 149 -5.48 15.08 -7.05
CA GLU A 149 -5.41 13.83 -6.29
C GLU A 149 -6.74 13.53 -5.59
N THR A 150 -7.35 14.57 -5.00
CA THR A 150 -8.67 14.46 -4.35
C THR A 150 -9.78 14.07 -5.32
N ILE A 151 -9.75 14.55 -6.57
CA ILE A 151 -10.75 14.20 -7.59
C ILE A 151 -10.64 12.71 -7.95
N ILE A 152 -9.42 12.22 -8.16
CA ILE A 152 -9.16 10.81 -8.48
C ILE A 152 -9.50 9.89 -7.29
N GLU A 153 -9.16 10.27 -6.05
CA GLU A 153 -9.54 9.50 -4.85
C GLU A 153 -11.07 9.40 -4.69
N LYS A 154 -11.81 10.44 -5.06
CA LYS A 154 -13.29 10.39 -5.09
C LYS A 154 -13.82 9.49 -6.19
N ALA A 155 -13.23 9.53 -7.39
CA ALA A 155 -13.59 8.65 -8.50
C ALA A 155 -13.32 7.17 -8.18
N PHE A 156 -12.23 6.88 -7.46
CA PHE A 156 -11.92 5.54 -6.98
C PHE A 156 -13.03 4.97 -6.08
N HIS A 157 -13.59 5.81 -5.21
CA HIS A 157 -14.69 5.44 -4.33
C HIS A 157 -16.10 5.54 -4.97
N TYR A 158 -16.19 5.76 -6.28
CA TYR A 158 -17.45 5.80 -7.00
C TYR A 158 -17.77 4.41 -7.58
N PRO A 159 -18.99 3.88 -7.39
CA PRO A 159 -19.29 2.50 -7.76
C PRO A 159 -19.57 2.37 -9.27
N ALA A 160 -19.18 1.24 -9.86
CA ALA A 160 -19.43 0.91 -11.28
C ALA A 160 -20.91 0.63 -11.58
N ASP A 161 -21.65 0.20 -10.57
CA ASP A 161 -23.07 -0.12 -10.61
C ASP A 161 -23.74 0.27 -9.28
N THR A 162 -25.07 0.34 -9.24
CA THR A 162 -25.84 0.66 -8.03
C THR A 162 -26.46 -0.56 -7.36
N ARG A 163 -26.48 -1.71 -8.06
CA ARG A 163 -27.03 -2.99 -7.58
C ARG A 163 -26.12 -3.62 -6.53
N ILE A 164 -26.72 -4.35 -5.59
CA ILE A 164 -26.00 -5.02 -4.49
C ILE A 164 -24.91 -5.95 -5.06
N LEU A 165 -23.71 -5.93 -4.47
CA LEU A 165 -22.47 -6.60 -4.94
C LEU A 165 -21.84 -6.02 -6.21
N ALA A 166 -22.63 -5.61 -7.20
CA ALA A 166 -22.07 -4.89 -8.36
C ALA A 166 -21.57 -3.48 -8.00
N ASN A 167 -22.13 -2.90 -6.93
CA ASN A 167 -21.68 -1.65 -6.32
C ASN A 167 -20.40 -1.75 -5.48
N VAL A 168 -19.72 -2.90 -5.51
CA VAL A 168 -18.41 -3.10 -4.88
C VAL A 168 -17.26 -2.63 -5.77
N SER A 169 -17.39 -2.70 -7.09
CA SER A 169 -16.31 -2.31 -8.02
C SER A 169 -16.25 -0.80 -8.24
N SER A 170 -15.05 -0.23 -8.34
CA SER A 170 -14.84 1.17 -8.75
C SER A 170 -15.16 1.35 -10.22
N LEU A 171 -15.93 2.38 -10.57
CA LEU A 171 -16.23 2.72 -11.96
C LEU A 171 -14.96 3.04 -12.77
N LEU A 172 -14.04 3.78 -12.16
CA LEU A 172 -12.78 4.15 -12.80
C LEU A 172 -11.92 2.92 -13.15
N LEU A 173 -11.78 2.00 -12.21
CA LEU A 173 -11.00 0.77 -12.43
C LEU A 173 -11.72 -0.20 -13.36
N HIS A 174 -13.06 -0.27 -13.29
CA HIS A 174 -13.88 -1.04 -14.22
C HIS A 174 -13.56 -0.64 -15.66
N SER A 175 -13.59 0.66 -15.99
CA SER A 175 -13.22 1.15 -17.32
C SER A 175 -11.81 0.73 -17.76
N PHE A 176 -10.84 0.67 -16.84
CA PHE A 176 -9.47 0.25 -17.16
C PHE A 176 -9.41 -1.24 -17.48
N VAL A 177 -10.07 -2.07 -16.68
CA VAL A 177 -10.12 -3.53 -16.90
C VAL A 177 -10.89 -3.85 -18.18
N VAL A 178 -12.00 -3.15 -18.46
CA VAL A 178 -12.74 -3.28 -19.72
C VAL A 178 -11.87 -2.92 -20.92
N SER A 179 -11.17 -1.79 -20.87
CA SER A 179 -10.25 -1.40 -21.95
C SER A 179 -9.12 -2.42 -22.13
N GLY A 180 -8.52 -2.90 -21.04
CA GLY A 180 -7.46 -3.90 -21.08
C GLY A 180 -7.90 -5.23 -21.68
N ILE A 181 -9.06 -5.76 -21.28
CA ILE A 181 -9.60 -7.01 -21.82
C ILE A 181 -10.00 -6.82 -23.29
N ALA A 182 -10.74 -5.75 -23.62
CA ALA A 182 -11.22 -5.50 -24.98
C ALA A 182 -10.05 -5.40 -25.97
N THR A 183 -8.99 -4.70 -25.59
CA THR A 183 -7.80 -4.55 -26.42
C THR A 183 -6.99 -5.85 -26.52
N CYS A 184 -6.83 -6.61 -25.43
CA CYS A 184 -6.19 -7.94 -25.50
C CYS A 184 -6.94 -8.88 -26.44
N LYS A 185 -8.28 -8.93 -26.36
CA LYS A 185 -9.10 -9.76 -27.25
C LYS A 185 -9.01 -9.33 -28.71
N LEU A 186 -8.98 -8.02 -28.97
CA LEU A 186 -8.76 -7.52 -30.33
C LEU A 186 -7.38 -7.94 -30.83
N ILE A 187 -6.32 -7.73 -30.04
CA ILE A 187 -4.96 -8.12 -30.42
C ILE A 187 -4.89 -9.62 -30.72
N GLU A 188 -5.47 -10.48 -29.89
CA GLU A 188 -5.52 -11.93 -30.12
C GLU A 188 -6.24 -12.28 -31.43
N SER A 189 -7.33 -11.59 -31.76
CA SER A 189 -8.05 -11.82 -33.02
C SER A 189 -7.21 -11.56 -34.27
N TYR A 190 -6.24 -10.64 -34.21
CA TYR A 190 -5.28 -10.40 -35.29
C TYR A 190 -4.12 -11.38 -35.26
N LEU A 191 -3.56 -11.64 -34.07
CA LEU A 191 -2.41 -12.54 -33.91
C LEU A 191 -2.74 -13.98 -34.31
N SER A 192 -3.92 -14.47 -33.96
CA SER A 192 -4.39 -15.84 -34.27
C SER A 192 -4.48 -16.13 -35.77
N ILE A 193 -4.63 -15.11 -36.60
CA ILE A 193 -4.66 -15.20 -38.07
C ILE A 193 -3.39 -14.65 -38.73
N GLY A 194 -2.37 -14.31 -37.94
CA GLY A 194 -1.07 -13.81 -38.42
C GLY A 194 -1.13 -12.42 -39.09
N GLN A 195 -2.12 -11.60 -38.75
CA GLN A 195 -2.28 -10.25 -39.29
C GLN A 195 -1.67 -9.19 -38.38
N GLU A 196 -1.23 -8.08 -38.98
CA GLU A 196 -0.83 -6.90 -38.21
C GLU A 196 -2.04 -6.25 -37.54
N ILE A 197 -1.86 -5.79 -36.31
CA ILE A 197 -2.91 -5.15 -35.52
C ILE A 197 -3.30 -3.82 -36.18
N ASP A 198 -4.58 -3.69 -36.52
CA ASP A 198 -5.15 -2.42 -37.00
C ASP A 198 -5.17 -1.38 -35.87
N LYS A 199 -4.27 -0.40 -35.96
CA LYS A 199 -4.11 0.67 -34.98
C LYS A 199 -5.33 1.60 -34.91
N GLU A 200 -6.04 1.84 -36.02
CA GLU A 200 -7.23 2.69 -36.00
C GLU A 200 -8.31 2.03 -35.13
N LYS A 201 -8.56 0.73 -35.37
CA LYS A 201 -9.52 -0.06 -34.57
C LYS A 201 -9.08 -0.20 -33.11
N LEU A 202 -7.79 -0.43 -32.85
CA LEU A 202 -7.25 -0.56 -31.49
C LEU A 202 -7.45 0.73 -30.68
N VAL A 203 -7.06 1.90 -31.22
CA VAL A 203 -7.17 3.18 -30.51
C VAL A 203 -8.64 3.60 -30.34
N ALA A 204 -9.50 3.35 -31.34
CA ALA A 204 -10.94 3.60 -31.22
C ALA A 204 -11.59 2.73 -30.15
N LEU A 205 -11.28 1.43 -30.12
CA LEU A 205 -11.81 0.50 -29.12
C LEU A 205 -11.34 0.88 -27.72
N ARG A 206 -10.08 1.28 -27.57
CA ARG A 206 -9.51 1.76 -26.30
C ARG A 206 -10.23 3.01 -25.80
N LEU A 207 -10.39 4.01 -26.68
CA LEU A 207 -11.12 5.25 -26.36
C LEU A 207 -12.57 4.96 -25.96
N ALA A 208 -13.28 4.11 -26.73
CA ALA A 208 -14.65 3.71 -26.42
C ALA A 208 -14.72 3.00 -25.06
N SER A 209 -13.83 2.03 -24.82
CA SER A 209 -13.84 1.22 -23.60
C SER A 209 -13.58 2.05 -22.34
N LEU A 210 -12.66 3.01 -22.40
CA LEU A 210 -12.36 3.88 -21.25
C LEU A 210 -13.53 4.80 -20.87
N PHE A 211 -14.32 5.24 -21.86
CA PHE A 211 -15.34 6.27 -21.66
C PHE A 211 -16.79 5.81 -21.86
N HIS A 212 -17.07 4.56 -22.25
CA HIS A 212 -18.44 4.09 -22.53
C HIS A 212 -19.40 4.32 -21.36
N ASP A 213 -18.89 4.16 -20.14
CA ASP A 213 -19.61 4.29 -18.88
C ASP A 213 -19.36 5.63 -18.15
N PHE A 214 -18.63 6.57 -18.75
CA PHE A 214 -18.29 7.84 -18.11
C PHE A 214 -19.53 8.65 -17.69
N GLY A 215 -20.62 8.55 -18.45
CA GLY A 215 -21.90 9.18 -18.11
C GLY A 215 -22.52 8.71 -16.80
N LYS A 216 -22.12 7.57 -16.23
CA LYS A 216 -22.64 7.07 -14.94
C LYS A 216 -22.31 8.00 -13.78
N TYR A 217 -21.21 8.76 -13.85
CA TYR A 217 -20.89 9.80 -12.85
C TYR A 217 -21.97 10.89 -12.76
N ASN A 218 -22.79 11.08 -13.79
CA ASN A 218 -24.00 11.91 -13.74
C ASN A 218 -25.21 11.07 -13.30
N PHE A 219 -25.25 10.75 -12.00
CA PHE A 219 -26.20 9.81 -11.42
C PHE A 219 -27.68 10.11 -11.71
N MET A 220 -28.11 11.38 -11.71
CA MET A 220 -29.51 11.75 -11.99
C MET A 220 -29.97 11.27 -13.38
N GLU A 221 -29.01 11.08 -14.29
CA GLU A 221 -29.21 10.62 -15.66
C GLU A 221 -28.49 9.27 -15.89
N TRP A 222 -28.34 8.44 -14.84
CA TRP A 222 -27.64 7.15 -14.94
C TRP A 222 -28.17 6.25 -16.06
N HIS A 223 -29.48 6.26 -16.31
CA HIS A 223 -30.10 5.51 -17.41
C HIS A 223 -29.75 6.04 -18.81
N LEU A 224 -29.26 7.28 -18.91
CA LEU A 224 -28.76 7.91 -20.13
C LEU A 224 -27.22 7.90 -20.16
N HIS A 225 -26.55 7.09 -19.33
CA HIS A 225 -25.08 7.10 -19.22
C HIS A 225 -24.41 6.95 -20.60
N GLU A 226 -24.86 6.05 -21.47
CA GLU A 226 -24.32 5.89 -22.83
C GLU A 226 -24.44 7.20 -23.64
N GLN A 227 -25.59 7.89 -23.57
CA GLN A 227 -25.81 9.16 -24.27
C GLN A 227 -24.93 10.28 -23.69
N ASN A 228 -24.78 10.30 -22.36
CA ASN A 228 -23.92 11.26 -21.67
C ASN A 228 -22.43 11.02 -21.98
N SER A 229 -22.00 9.75 -22.09
CA SER A 229 -20.66 9.37 -22.54
C SER A 229 -20.41 9.79 -23.99
N ILE A 230 -21.39 9.56 -24.89
CA ILE A 230 -21.32 10.01 -26.29
C ILE A 230 -21.21 11.53 -26.36
N LYS A 231 -22.05 12.26 -25.61
CA LYS A 231 -22.02 13.73 -25.57
C LYS A 231 -20.66 14.24 -25.11
N PHE A 232 -20.08 13.63 -24.08
CA PHE A 232 -18.75 13.97 -23.61
C PHE A 232 -17.67 13.75 -24.69
N LEU A 233 -17.70 12.61 -25.38
CA LEU A 233 -16.76 12.34 -26.48
C LEU A 233 -16.95 13.29 -27.68
N GLU A 234 -18.20 13.65 -28.02
CA GLU A 234 -18.51 14.65 -29.05
C GLU A 234 -17.93 16.03 -28.70
N GLU A 235 -18.02 16.44 -27.44
CA GLU A 235 -17.40 17.68 -26.95
C GLU A 235 -15.88 17.63 -27.07
N LEU A 236 -15.24 16.54 -26.62
CA LEU A 236 -13.79 16.38 -26.76
C LEU A 236 -13.35 16.37 -28.23
N LYS A 237 -14.09 15.67 -29.10
CA LYS A 237 -13.85 15.61 -30.54
C LYS A 237 -13.90 17.01 -31.17
N ARG A 238 -14.95 17.78 -30.88
CA ARG A 238 -15.15 19.14 -31.43
C ARG A 238 -14.02 20.07 -31.02
N ASP A 239 -13.70 20.06 -29.72
CA ASP A 239 -12.83 21.06 -29.12
C ASP A 239 -11.35 20.75 -29.34
N TYR A 240 -10.96 19.46 -29.39
CA TYR A 240 -9.56 19.04 -29.32
C TYR A 240 -9.09 18.08 -30.41
N ALA A 241 -9.94 17.63 -31.35
CA ALA A 241 -9.54 16.70 -32.42
C ALA A 241 -9.75 17.27 -33.83
N GLU A 242 -8.85 16.91 -34.74
CA GLU A 242 -8.91 17.18 -36.17
C GLU A 242 -8.27 16.02 -36.96
N GLY A 243 -8.36 16.06 -38.29
CA GLY A 243 -7.76 15.05 -39.16
C GLY A 243 -8.16 13.61 -38.79
N LYS A 244 -7.17 12.72 -38.78
CA LYS A 244 -7.37 11.30 -38.48
C LYS A 244 -7.82 11.04 -37.04
N ALA A 245 -7.37 11.85 -36.08
CA ALA A 245 -7.83 11.71 -34.70
C ALA A 245 -9.35 11.90 -34.58
N LYS A 246 -9.93 12.82 -35.36
CA LYS A 246 -11.39 13.05 -35.39
C LYS A 246 -12.16 11.83 -35.90
N GLU A 247 -11.64 11.16 -36.93
CA GLU A 247 -12.23 9.91 -37.46
C GLU A 247 -12.22 8.79 -36.39
N ILE A 248 -11.16 8.69 -35.58
CA ILE A 248 -11.08 7.74 -34.47
C ILE A 248 -12.12 8.04 -33.38
N PHE A 249 -12.36 9.32 -33.06
CA PHE A 249 -13.47 9.68 -32.16
C PHE A 249 -14.83 9.27 -32.74
N ASP A 250 -15.06 9.47 -34.04
CA ASP A 250 -16.30 9.05 -34.70
C ASP A 250 -16.48 7.52 -34.63
N LEU A 251 -15.41 6.75 -34.86
CA LEU A 251 -15.44 5.30 -34.72
C LEU A 251 -15.73 4.88 -33.27
N ALA A 252 -15.07 5.48 -32.27
CA ALA A 252 -15.32 5.19 -30.86
C ALA A 252 -16.77 5.50 -30.44
N ILE A 253 -17.34 6.60 -30.94
CA ILE A 253 -18.74 6.98 -30.72
C ILE A 253 -19.68 5.96 -31.37
N ASN A 254 -19.36 5.48 -32.58
CA ASN A 254 -20.13 4.43 -33.26
C ASN A 254 -20.07 3.08 -32.54
N ILE A 255 -18.94 2.75 -31.89
CA ILE A 255 -18.84 1.59 -31.00
C ILE A 255 -19.87 1.71 -29.87
N ILE A 256 -19.89 2.84 -29.16
CA ILE A 256 -20.82 3.04 -28.02
C ILE A 256 -22.28 3.08 -28.49
N LYS A 257 -22.58 3.68 -29.65
CA LYS A 257 -23.92 3.65 -30.27
C LYS A 257 -24.37 2.25 -30.69
N GLY A 258 -23.44 1.30 -30.77
CA GLY A 258 -23.69 -0.06 -31.20
C GLY A 258 -23.77 -0.26 -32.71
N SER A 259 -23.23 0.67 -33.50
CA SER A 259 -23.19 0.61 -34.97
C SER A 259 -21.86 0.11 -35.54
N SER A 260 -20.96 -0.42 -34.71
CA SER A 260 -19.65 -0.96 -35.09
C SER A 260 -19.53 -2.46 -34.77
N GLU A 261 -18.82 -3.21 -35.61
CA GLU A 261 -18.44 -4.60 -35.33
C GLU A 261 -17.59 -4.75 -34.06
N LEU A 262 -16.84 -3.71 -33.67
CA LEU A 262 -15.96 -3.74 -32.50
C LEU A 262 -16.74 -3.73 -31.17
N LEU A 263 -18.05 -3.50 -31.21
CA LEU A 263 -18.94 -3.57 -30.05
C LEU A 263 -18.90 -4.93 -29.35
N THR A 264 -18.66 -6.01 -30.09
CA THR A 264 -18.57 -7.37 -29.52
C THR A 264 -17.43 -7.46 -28.51
N TYR A 265 -16.24 -6.98 -28.85
CA TYR A 265 -15.08 -6.94 -27.94
C TYR A 265 -15.37 -6.13 -26.68
N LEU A 266 -16.00 -4.95 -26.83
CA LEU A 266 -16.38 -4.10 -25.70
C LEU A 266 -17.39 -4.80 -24.77
N ARG A 267 -18.44 -5.39 -25.33
CA ARG A 267 -19.49 -6.09 -24.55
C ARG A 267 -18.96 -7.32 -23.83
N GLU A 268 -18.10 -8.09 -24.46
CA GLU A 268 -17.47 -9.24 -23.83
C GLU A 268 -16.54 -8.80 -22.70
N ALA A 269 -15.72 -7.76 -22.92
CA ALA A 269 -14.85 -7.22 -21.90
C ALA A 269 -15.62 -6.65 -20.70
N ASP A 270 -16.70 -5.91 -20.94
CA ASP A 270 -17.59 -5.39 -19.90
C ASP A 270 -18.24 -6.52 -19.08
N LYS A 271 -18.71 -7.57 -19.75
CA LYS A 271 -19.25 -8.76 -19.09
C LYS A 271 -18.21 -9.46 -18.21
N ILE A 272 -16.97 -9.61 -18.67
CA ILE A 272 -15.90 -10.27 -17.92
C ILE A 272 -15.46 -9.39 -16.74
N ALA A 273 -15.23 -8.09 -16.96
CA ALA A 273 -14.77 -7.14 -15.95
C ALA A 273 -15.79 -6.96 -14.82
N SER A 274 -17.09 -6.90 -15.15
CA SER A 274 -18.16 -6.78 -14.16
C SER A 274 -18.34 -8.04 -13.33
N ALA A 275 -17.91 -9.20 -13.85
CA ALA A 275 -18.12 -10.52 -13.26
C ALA A 275 -19.60 -10.75 -12.84
N GLU A 276 -20.57 -10.14 -13.56
CA GLU A 276 -21.98 -10.06 -13.14
C GLU A 276 -22.56 -11.46 -12.85
N ASP A 277 -22.25 -12.45 -13.69
CA ASP A 277 -22.71 -13.83 -13.53
C ASP A 277 -22.18 -14.48 -12.23
N ARG A 278 -20.93 -14.18 -11.85
CA ARG A 278 -20.33 -14.63 -10.59
C ARG A 278 -20.97 -13.92 -9.41
N LEU A 279 -21.14 -12.60 -9.49
CA LEU A 279 -21.72 -11.77 -8.44
C LEU A 279 -23.16 -12.18 -8.12
N LYS A 280 -23.99 -12.47 -9.13
CA LYS A 280 -25.36 -12.97 -8.91
C LYS A 280 -25.39 -14.28 -8.14
N ARG A 281 -24.46 -15.19 -8.43
CA ARG A 281 -24.36 -16.48 -7.71
C ARG A 281 -23.96 -16.25 -6.26
N ILE A 282 -22.98 -15.38 -6.02
CA ILE A 282 -22.61 -14.96 -4.66
C ILE A 282 -23.83 -14.36 -3.95
N PHE A 283 -24.56 -13.47 -4.61
CA PHE A 283 -25.75 -12.84 -4.05
C PHE A 283 -26.81 -13.87 -3.67
N PHE A 284 -27.09 -14.84 -4.53
CA PHE A 284 -28.00 -15.94 -4.24
C PHE A 284 -27.55 -16.76 -3.03
N SER A 285 -26.28 -17.19 -3.00
CA SER A 285 -25.72 -17.96 -1.88
C SER A 285 -25.83 -17.21 -0.56
N LEU A 286 -25.55 -15.90 -0.56
CA LEU A 286 -25.67 -15.07 0.64
C LEU A 286 -27.13 -14.91 1.09
N LEU A 287 -28.09 -14.85 0.16
CA LEU A 287 -29.52 -14.88 0.50
C LEU A 287 -29.94 -16.21 1.11
N GLU A 288 -29.42 -17.35 0.62
CA GLU A 288 -29.70 -18.67 1.22
C GLU A 288 -29.18 -18.78 2.66
N MET A 289 -28.06 -18.13 2.96
CA MET A 289 -27.48 -18.10 4.31
C MET A 289 -28.23 -17.17 5.27
N ASP A 290 -29.01 -16.21 4.76
CA ASP A 290 -29.64 -15.16 5.56
C ASP A 290 -31.13 -15.03 5.27
N LYS A 291 -31.94 -15.68 6.13
CA LYS A 291 -33.40 -15.74 5.98
C LYS A 291 -34.07 -14.36 5.98
N ASP A 292 -33.59 -13.41 6.79
CA ASP A 292 -34.12 -12.04 6.84
C ASP A 292 -33.86 -11.30 5.53
N ALA A 293 -32.63 -11.38 5.02
CA ALA A 293 -32.28 -10.79 3.73
C ALA A 293 -33.09 -11.42 2.58
N LYS A 294 -33.24 -12.75 2.60
CA LYS A 294 -34.07 -13.47 1.61
C LYS A 294 -35.53 -13.04 1.66
N SER A 295 -36.11 -12.83 2.84
CA SER A 295 -37.48 -12.33 2.99
C SER A 295 -37.65 -10.95 2.35
N LYS A 296 -36.75 -10.01 2.66
CA LYS A 296 -36.79 -8.64 2.10
C LYS A 296 -36.71 -8.63 0.57
N VAL A 297 -35.85 -9.47 0.01
CA VAL A 297 -35.71 -9.61 -1.45
C VAL A 297 -36.95 -10.27 -2.07
N LYS A 298 -37.54 -11.29 -1.42
CA LYS A 298 -38.79 -11.92 -1.86
C LYS A 298 -39.95 -10.93 -1.87
N GLU A 299 -40.14 -10.17 -0.79
CA GLU A 299 -41.20 -9.16 -0.70
C GLU A 299 -41.06 -8.10 -1.81
N ALA A 300 -39.84 -7.67 -2.12
CA ALA A 300 -39.59 -6.75 -3.23
C ALA A 300 -39.95 -7.39 -4.58
N ALA A 301 -39.58 -8.65 -4.83
CA ALA A 301 -39.98 -9.36 -6.04
C ALA A 301 -41.51 -9.51 -6.16
N GLU A 302 -42.20 -9.80 -5.07
CA GLU A 302 -43.66 -9.95 -5.03
C GLU A 302 -44.39 -8.63 -5.34
N ARG A 303 -43.87 -7.48 -4.88
CA ARG A 303 -44.43 -6.15 -5.20
C ARG A 303 -44.47 -5.85 -6.70
N ILE A 304 -43.63 -6.50 -7.50
CA ILE A 304 -43.61 -6.37 -8.96
C ILE A 304 -44.19 -7.60 -9.68
N GLY A 305 -44.90 -8.47 -8.95
CA GLY A 305 -45.56 -9.65 -9.50
C GLY A 305 -44.61 -10.79 -9.90
N LYS A 306 -43.40 -10.83 -9.34
CA LYS A 306 -42.40 -11.89 -9.60
C LYS A 306 -42.16 -12.72 -8.35
N LYS A 307 -41.58 -13.92 -8.53
CA LYS A 307 -41.23 -14.85 -7.45
C LYS A 307 -39.72 -15.02 -7.38
N LEU A 308 -39.21 -15.44 -6.22
CA LEU A 308 -37.82 -15.83 -5.99
C LEU A 308 -37.78 -17.20 -5.28
N GLU A 309 -37.74 -18.27 -6.05
CA GLU A 309 -37.65 -19.65 -5.53
C GLU A 309 -36.35 -20.34 -5.94
N SER A 310 -35.76 -19.91 -7.05
CA SER A 310 -34.53 -20.47 -7.61
C SER A 310 -33.53 -19.40 -8.02
N PHE A 311 -32.29 -19.81 -8.32
CA PHE A 311 -31.28 -18.93 -8.94
C PHE A 311 -31.74 -18.37 -10.28
N SER A 312 -32.49 -19.13 -11.08
CA SER A 312 -32.99 -18.67 -12.38
C SER A 312 -33.95 -17.49 -12.22
N ASP A 313 -34.72 -17.46 -11.13
CA ASP A 313 -35.61 -16.34 -10.83
C ASP A 313 -34.80 -15.11 -10.42
N LEU A 314 -33.75 -15.31 -9.62
CA LEU A 314 -32.83 -14.25 -9.24
C LEU A 314 -32.13 -13.63 -10.46
N ASP A 315 -31.60 -14.42 -11.40
CA ASP A 315 -30.92 -13.87 -12.58
C ASP A 315 -31.84 -12.95 -13.40
N LYS A 316 -33.13 -13.31 -13.51
CA LYS A 316 -34.15 -12.48 -14.16
C LYS A 316 -34.48 -11.23 -13.35
N LEU A 317 -34.61 -11.34 -12.02
CA LEU A 317 -34.89 -10.23 -11.12
C LEU A 317 -33.73 -9.23 -11.05
N TYR A 318 -32.50 -9.72 -11.03
CA TYR A 318 -31.29 -8.91 -10.88
C TYR A 318 -31.10 -7.93 -12.06
N LYS A 319 -31.63 -8.28 -13.24
CA LYS A 319 -31.64 -7.42 -14.44
C LYS A 319 -32.84 -6.47 -14.50
N ASP A 320 -33.83 -6.61 -13.61
CA ASP A 320 -35.05 -5.81 -13.61
C ASP A 320 -34.92 -4.56 -12.73
N TRP A 321 -34.97 -3.38 -13.33
CA TRP A 321 -34.91 -2.11 -12.60
C TRP A 321 -36.12 -1.87 -11.69
N ASN A 322 -37.30 -2.42 -12.01
CA ASN A 322 -38.47 -2.29 -11.15
C ASN A 322 -38.28 -3.07 -9.84
N PHE A 323 -37.54 -4.19 -9.89
CA PHE A 323 -37.17 -4.93 -8.69
C PHE A 323 -36.30 -4.08 -7.78
N TRP A 324 -35.23 -3.47 -8.30
CA TRP A 324 -34.35 -2.61 -7.50
C TRP A 324 -35.06 -1.39 -6.93
N LYS A 325 -35.98 -0.78 -7.69
CA LYS A 325 -36.87 0.29 -7.20
C LYS A 325 -37.77 -0.19 -6.06
N SER A 326 -38.37 -1.36 -6.20
CA SER A 326 -39.26 -1.94 -5.18
C SER A 326 -38.54 -2.35 -3.89
N LEU A 327 -37.24 -2.68 -3.99
CA LEU A 327 -36.39 -2.99 -2.86
C LEU A 327 -36.09 -1.73 -2.04
N GLY A 328 -35.83 -0.60 -2.70
CA GLY A 328 -35.63 0.71 -2.09
C GLY A 328 -34.21 0.94 -1.54
N GLN A 329 -33.81 2.21 -1.45
CA GLN A 329 -32.42 2.61 -1.12
C GLN A 329 -31.97 2.13 0.27
N SER A 330 -32.82 2.22 1.29
CA SER A 330 -32.48 1.74 2.64
C SER A 330 -32.11 0.26 2.65
N ASN A 331 -32.90 -0.58 1.98
CA ASN A 331 -32.61 -2.02 1.90
C ASN A 331 -31.37 -2.29 1.05
N ILE A 332 -31.14 -1.56 -0.05
CA ILE A 332 -29.92 -1.71 -0.85
C ILE A 332 -28.68 -1.40 0.00
N ARG A 333 -28.72 -0.31 0.77
CA ARG A 333 -27.64 0.08 1.69
C ARG A 333 -27.38 -1.01 2.72
N ASP A 334 -28.43 -1.43 3.44
CA ASP A 334 -28.31 -2.35 4.57
C ASP A 334 -27.89 -3.74 4.12
N LEU A 335 -28.44 -4.23 3.00
CA LEU A 335 -28.05 -5.51 2.42
C LEU A 335 -26.63 -5.47 1.84
N SER A 336 -26.23 -4.37 1.18
CA SER A 336 -24.84 -4.20 0.72
C SER A 336 -23.86 -4.26 1.88
N GLU A 337 -24.15 -3.55 2.97
CA GLU A 337 -23.33 -3.57 4.18
C GLU A 337 -23.27 -4.98 4.79
N LYS A 338 -24.43 -5.63 4.94
CA LYS A 338 -24.56 -6.98 5.51
C LYS A 338 -23.78 -8.01 4.70
N PHE A 339 -23.92 -8.01 3.39
CA PHE A 339 -23.26 -8.95 2.51
C PHE A 339 -21.75 -8.71 2.39
N CYS A 340 -21.29 -7.46 2.36
CA CYS A 340 -19.85 -7.19 2.46
C CYS A 340 -19.26 -7.65 3.80
N LYS A 341 -19.99 -7.48 4.92
CA LYS A 341 -19.59 -8.04 6.23
C LYS A 341 -19.53 -9.56 6.23
N MET A 342 -20.40 -10.24 5.48
CA MET A 342 -20.33 -11.70 5.34
C MET A 342 -19.14 -12.10 4.46
N LEU A 343 -18.98 -11.48 3.29
CA LEU A 343 -17.91 -11.77 2.32
C LEU A 343 -16.50 -11.54 2.88
N SER A 344 -16.35 -10.51 3.70
CA SER A 344 -15.07 -10.19 4.38
C SER A 344 -14.64 -11.18 5.45
N LYS A 345 -15.44 -12.22 5.71
CA LYS A 345 -15.11 -13.33 6.62
C LYS A 345 -14.87 -14.64 5.88
N ILE A 346 -14.94 -14.62 4.54
CA ILE A 346 -14.84 -15.83 3.73
C ILE A 346 -13.38 -16.12 3.44
N ASP A 347 -12.90 -17.26 3.98
CA ASP A 347 -11.62 -17.85 3.63
C ASP A 347 -11.68 -18.61 2.29
N VAL A 348 -10.53 -18.82 1.65
CA VAL A 348 -10.37 -19.59 0.40
C VAL A 348 -10.83 -21.04 0.57
N GLU A 349 -10.75 -21.58 1.80
CA GLU A 349 -11.27 -22.92 2.14
C GLU A 349 -12.79 -22.96 2.36
N ASN A 350 -13.48 -21.82 2.30
CA ASN A 350 -14.92 -21.79 2.50
C ASN A 350 -15.63 -22.66 1.43
N PRO A 351 -16.52 -23.59 1.84
CA PRO A 351 -17.25 -24.46 0.92
C PRO A 351 -17.98 -23.71 -0.19
N ILE A 352 -18.42 -22.47 0.05
CA ILE A 352 -19.07 -21.61 -0.95
C ILE A 352 -18.08 -21.19 -2.03
N ILE A 353 -16.87 -20.73 -1.67
CA ILE A 353 -15.83 -20.40 -2.67
C ILE A 353 -15.37 -21.66 -3.39
N ARG A 354 -15.21 -22.78 -2.68
CA ARG A 354 -14.75 -24.06 -3.25
C ARG A 354 -15.78 -24.67 -4.20
N GLU A 355 -17.04 -24.75 -3.80
CA GLU A 355 -18.16 -25.21 -4.64
C GLU A 355 -18.39 -24.26 -5.82
N MET A 356 -18.16 -22.95 -5.66
CA MET A 356 -18.23 -21.98 -6.75
C MET A 356 -17.07 -22.09 -7.74
N LEU A 357 -15.83 -22.29 -7.27
CA LEU A 357 -14.66 -22.55 -8.12
C LEU A 357 -14.84 -23.87 -8.87
N GLU A 358 -15.28 -24.93 -8.19
CA GLU A 358 -15.50 -26.26 -8.77
C GLU A 358 -16.67 -26.29 -9.76
N LYS A 359 -17.77 -25.55 -9.50
CA LYS A 359 -18.90 -25.42 -10.44
C LYS A 359 -18.61 -24.48 -11.61
N HIS A 360 -17.80 -23.43 -11.44
CA HIS A 360 -17.42 -22.57 -12.58
C HIS A 360 -16.53 -23.32 -13.58
N ILE A 361 -15.53 -24.07 -13.11
CA ILE A 361 -14.64 -24.88 -13.97
C ILE A 361 -15.43 -25.92 -14.79
N LYS A 362 -16.54 -26.45 -14.24
CA LYS A 362 -17.39 -27.43 -14.93
C LYS A 362 -18.44 -26.85 -15.87
N ILE A 363 -18.84 -25.59 -15.69
CA ILE A 363 -19.90 -24.94 -16.50
C ILE A 363 -19.29 -24.17 -17.68
N SER A 364 -18.05 -23.68 -17.57
CA SER A 364 -17.31 -23.11 -18.71
C SER A 364 -16.76 -24.22 -19.60
N GLY A 365 -17.63 -24.93 -20.32
CA GLY A 365 -17.28 -25.66 -21.54
C GLY A 365 -16.97 -24.73 -22.72
N THR A 366 -16.71 -23.45 -22.46
CA THR A 366 -16.26 -22.44 -23.41
C THR A 366 -14.75 -22.58 -23.63
N SER A 367 -14.30 -22.30 -24.85
CA SER A 367 -12.89 -22.31 -25.26
C SER A 367 -11.96 -21.65 -24.24
N PRO A 368 -10.66 -21.98 -24.23
CA PRO A 368 -9.69 -21.24 -23.41
C PRO A 368 -9.93 -19.74 -23.59
N GLU A 369 -10.07 -19.00 -22.48
CA GLU A 369 -10.28 -17.55 -22.55
C GLU A 369 -9.18 -16.91 -23.42
N ASP A 370 -9.57 -16.08 -24.39
CA ASP A 370 -8.70 -15.53 -25.46
C ASP A 370 -7.63 -14.52 -24.97
N PHE A 371 -7.35 -14.49 -23.67
CA PHE A 371 -6.33 -13.64 -23.05
C PHE A 371 -5.86 -14.27 -21.72
N LEU A 372 -4.63 -13.98 -21.32
CA LEU A 372 -4.00 -14.50 -20.11
C LEU A 372 -3.87 -13.42 -19.04
N VAL A 373 -4.08 -13.81 -17.78
CA VAL A 373 -3.58 -13.04 -16.64
C VAL A 373 -2.17 -13.51 -16.35
N ALA A 374 -1.18 -12.72 -16.73
CA ALA A 374 0.22 -12.98 -16.48
C ALA A 374 0.66 -12.33 -15.16
N LYS A 375 1.44 -13.05 -14.38
CA LYS A 375 2.12 -12.54 -13.19
C LYS A 375 3.63 -12.75 -13.36
N ALA A 376 4.40 -11.68 -13.24
CA ALA A 376 5.85 -11.77 -13.10
C ALA A 376 6.25 -11.38 -11.67
N ASP A 377 7.10 -12.22 -11.08
CA ASP A 377 7.65 -12.05 -9.74
C ASP A 377 9.17 -12.02 -9.84
N ILE A 378 9.76 -10.87 -9.49
CA ILE A 378 11.21 -10.72 -9.42
C ILE A 378 11.68 -11.34 -8.12
N ARG A 379 12.24 -12.54 -8.22
CA ARG A 379 12.76 -13.26 -7.06
C ARG A 379 14.03 -12.63 -6.51
N ASN A 380 14.30 -12.89 -5.23
CA ASN A 380 15.54 -12.51 -4.55
C ASN A 380 15.78 -11.00 -4.46
N ILE A 381 14.74 -10.16 -4.48
CA ILE A 381 14.87 -8.70 -4.32
C ILE A 381 15.60 -8.34 -3.03
N GLN A 382 15.24 -8.99 -1.91
CA GLN A 382 15.90 -8.71 -0.64
C GLN A 382 17.39 -9.05 -0.70
N LYS A 383 17.78 -10.16 -1.34
CA LYS A 383 19.20 -10.51 -1.58
C LYS A 383 19.87 -9.53 -2.57
N TYR A 384 19.13 -9.02 -3.53
CA TYR A 384 19.61 -8.10 -4.55
C TYR A 384 19.89 -6.70 -4.01
N ILE A 385 19.03 -6.22 -3.10
CA ILE A 385 19.11 -4.92 -2.42
C ILE A 385 20.19 -4.95 -1.34
N ARG A 386 20.47 -6.11 -0.71
CA ARG A 386 21.52 -6.26 0.31
C ARG A 386 22.88 -5.79 -0.22
N ALA A 387 23.43 -4.79 0.46
CA ALA A 387 24.78 -4.30 0.27
C ALA A 387 25.31 -3.74 1.60
N ASN A 388 26.62 -3.64 1.74
CA ASN A 388 27.26 -3.02 2.91
C ASN A 388 27.09 -1.49 2.95
N ASP A 389 26.56 -0.92 1.87
CA ASP A 389 26.51 0.52 1.63
C ASP A 389 25.07 0.96 1.29
N LEU A 390 24.54 1.94 2.04
CA LEU A 390 23.14 2.36 1.94
C LEU A 390 22.75 2.97 0.59
N ARG A 391 23.70 3.56 -0.12
CA ARG A 391 23.48 4.13 -1.46
C ARG A 391 23.24 3.01 -2.44
N THR A 392 24.05 1.96 -2.34
CA THR A 392 23.90 0.75 -3.14
C THR A 392 22.54 0.10 -2.86
N MET A 393 22.10 0.06 -1.59
CA MET A 393 20.77 -0.45 -1.23
C MET A 393 19.63 0.38 -1.83
N LYS A 394 19.66 1.71 -1.69
CA LYS A 394 18.65 2.62 -2.26
C LYS A 394 18.60 2.57 -3.78
N GLY A 395 19.76 2.63 -4.44
CA GLY A 395 19.87 2.52 -5.89
C GLY A 395 19.34 1.18 -6.39
N ALA A 396 19.67 0.08 -5.70
CA ALA A 396 19.14 -1.24 -6.02
C ALA A 396 17.61 -1.29 -5.87
N SER A 397 17.03 -0.73 -4.81
CA SER A 397 15.58 -0.65 -4.64
C SER A 397 14.93 0.15 -5.76
N ARG A 398 15.48 1.32 -6.11
CA ARG A 398 14.94 2.18 -7.17
C ARG A 398 14.97 1.49 -8.53
N ILE A 399 16.05 0.77 -8.85
CA ILE A 399 16.17 -0.01 -10.10
C ILE A 399 15.09 -1.10 -10.17
N ILE A 400 14.80 -1.79 -9.07
CA ILE A 400 13.73 -2.79 -9.04
C ILE A 400 12.38 -2.13 -9.35
N ASP A 401 12.09 -0.96 -8.75
CA ASP A 401 10.89 -0.20 -9.06
C ASP A 401 10.87 0.29 -10.52
N THR A 402 11.98 0.77 -11.08
CA THR A 402 12.08 1.17 -12.50
C THR A 402 11.80 -0.02 -13.42
N ILE A 403 12.38 -1.18 -13.11
CA ILE A 403 12.20 -2.39 -13.92
C ILE A 403 10.72 -2.81 -13.90
N LEU A 404 10.12 -2.86 -12.71
CA LEU A 404 8.75 -3.32 -12.53
C LEU A 404 7.70 -2.34 -13.05
N MET A 405 7.84 -1.06 -12.70
CA MET A 405 6.82 -0.04 -12.94
C MET A 405 6.95 0.62 -14.31
N ILE A 406 8.13 0.54 -14.95
CA ILE A 406 8.42 1.27 -16.19
C ILE A 406 8.95 0.33 -17.28
N SER A 407 10.10 -0.31 -17.06
CA SER A 407 10.80 -1.06 -18.12
C SER A 407 9.97 -2.22 -18.66
N ILE A 408 9.44 -3.09 -17.78
CA ILE A 408 8.57 -4.21 -18.19
C ILE A 408 7.32 -3.69 -18.89
N PRO A 409 6.53 -2.75 -18.31
CA PRO A 409 5.38 -2.17 -18.98
C PRO A 409 5.71 -1.54 -20.35
N TYR A 410 6.76 -0.74 -20.42
CA TYR A 410 7.19 -0.07 -21.65
C TYR A 410 7.60 -1.07 -22.72
N CYS A 411 8.39 -2.10 -22.37
CA CYS A 411 8.81 -3.11 -23.33
C CYS A 411 7.63 -3.91 -23.87
N LEU A 412 6.67 -4.24 -23.01
CA LEU A 412 5.47 -4.96 -23.41
C LEU A 412 4.54 -4.06 -24.25
N HIS A 413 4.44 -2.78 -23.93
CA HIS A 413 3.72 -1.78 -24.71
C HIS A 413 4.32 -1.61 -26.12
N GLU A 414 5.63 -1.39 -26.23
CA GLU A 414 6.29 -1.18 -27.52
C GLU A 414 6.30 -2.45 -28.40
N LYS A 415 6.52 -3.63 -27.80
CA LYS A 415 6.61 -4.89 -28.56
C LYS A 415 5.26 -5.48 -28.93
N PHE A 416 4.27 -5.40 -28.04
CA PHE A 416 2.98 -6.08 -28.20
C PHE A 416 1.80 -5.12 -28.34
N GLN A 417 2.07 -3.81 -28.45
CA GLN A 417 1.05 -2.75 -28.46
C GLN A 417 0.12 -2.81 -27.24
N LEU A 418 0.61 -3.38 -26.13
CA LEU A 418 -0.19 -3.60 -24.92
C LEU A 418 -0.45 -2.26 -24.23
N PRO A 419 -1.71 -1.82 -24.09
CA PRO A 419 -2.02 -0.56 -23.42
C PRO A 419 -1.64 -0.54 -21.94
N TYR A 420 -1.30 0.63 -21.40
CA TYR A 420 -0.86 0.73 -19.99
C TYR A 420 -1.94 0.35 -18.95
N GLU A 421 -3.21 0.38 -19.30
CA GLU A 421 -4.32 -0.11 -18.47
C GLU A 421 -4.31 -1.63 -18.29
N CYS A 422 -3.61 -2.39 -19.14
CA CYS A 422 -3.45 -3.84 -19.00
C CYS A 422 -2.54 -4.22 -17.83
N PHE A 423 -1.68 -3.30 -17.34
CA PHE A 423 -0.86 -3.53 -16.15
C PHE A 423 -1.67 -3.25 -14.90
N LEU A 424 -2.23 -4.29 -14.32
CA LEU A 424 -3.17 -4.19 -13.21
C LEU A 424 -2.45 -3.76 -11.93
N PHE A 425 -1.35 -4.42 -11.58
CA PHE A 425 -0.62 -4.14 -10.35
C PHE A 425 0.89 -4.17 -10.57
N TYR A 426 1.63 -3.28 -9.90
CA TYR A 426 3.09 -3.32 -9.77
C TYR A 426 3.52 -2.83 -8.37
N GLY A 427 4.24 -3.66 -7.61
CA GLY A 427 4.73 -3.33 -6.27
C GLY A 427 5.36 -4.52 -5.55
N GLY A 428 6.32 -4.28 -4.65
CA GLY A 428 6.95 -5.32 -3.83
C GLY A 428 7.56 -6.47 -4.64
N GLY A 429 8.11 -6.17 -5.83
CA GLY A 429 8.67 -7.22 -6.70
C GLY A 429 7.74 -7.88 -7.70
N ASN A 430 6.46 -7.58 -7.63
CA ASN A 430 5.43 -8.31 -8.35
C ASN A 430 4.75 -7.37 -9.36
N ILE A 431 4.52 -7.87 -10.57
CA ILE A 431 3.68 -7.24 -11.57
C ILE A 431 2.62 -8.23 -12.07
N THR A 432 1.36 -7.79 -12.16
CA THR A 432 0.26 -8.57 -12.75
C THR A 432 -0.33 -7.78 -13.90
N PHE A 433 -0.48 -8.43 -15.06
CA PHE A 433 -0.95 -7.79 -16.27
C PHE A 433 -1.75 -8.74 -17.17
N LEU A 434 -2.59 -8.17 -18.02
CA LEU A 434 -3.31 -8.89 -19.07
C LEU A 434 -2.44 -8.98 -20.32
N ILE A 435 -2.41 -10.12 -21.01
CA ILE A 435 -1.68 -10.26 -22.27
C ILE A 435 -2.41 -11.21 -23.23
N ALA A 436 -2.30 -10.95 -24.53
CA ALA A 436 -2.63 -11.90 -25.61
C ALA A 436 -1.57 -13.03 -25.69
N PHE A 437 -1.87 -14.17 -26.32
CA PHE A 437 -1.03 -15.37 -26.25
C PHE A 437 0.32 -15.19 -26.96
N CYS A 438 1.46 -15.18 -26.24
CA CYS A 438 2.81 -15.24 -26.84
C CYS A 438 3.93 -15.54 -25.80
N GLY A 439 4.83 -16.49 -26.13
CA GLY A 439 5.95 -16.97 -25.30
C GLY A 439 7.33 -16.31 -25.56
N PHE A 440 8.26 -16.39 -24.59
CA PHE A 440 9.56 -15.72 -24.59
C PHE A 440 10.76 -16.66 -24.32
N ASN A 441 11.94 -16.36 -24.91
CA ASN A 441 13.24 -17.03 -24.72
C ASN A 441 14.23 -16.25 -23.82
N PHE A 442 15.30 -16.92 -23.36
CA PHE A 442 16.25 -16.55 -22.27
C PHE A 442 17.60 -15.92 -22.71
N ALA A 443 18.41 -15.42 -21.76
CA ALA A 443 19.70 -14.71 -21.97
C ALA A 443 20.99 -15.48 -21.56
N GLU A 444 22.14 -15.02 -22.09
CA GLU A 444 23.40 -15.73 -22.35
C GLU A 444 24.66 -15.01 -21.75
N LYS A 445 25.65 -15.74 -21.16
CA LYS A 445 27.12 -15.44 -20.99
C LYS A 445 27.76 -15.19 -19.59
N THR A 446 29.11 -15.35 -19.57
CA THR A 446 30.07 -15.44 -18.43
C THR A 446 31.36 -14.64 -18.73
N GLU A 447 32.05 -14.06 -17.72
CA GLU A 447 33.32 -13.31 -17.91
C GLU A 447 34.36 -13.55 -16.78
N LYS A 448 35.64 -13.74 -17.14
CA LYS A 448 36.81 -13.96 -16.26
C LYS A 448 36.72 -15.14 -15.27
N GLY A 449 36.21 -16.29 -15.72
CA GLY A 449 36.26 -17.53 -14.95
C GLY A 449 35.41 -17.55 -13.68
N LYS A 450 34.52 -16.57 -13.50
CA LYS A 450 33.47 -16.54 -12.46
C LYS A 450 32.16 -16.06 -13.09
N TYR A 451 31.04 -16.59 -12.64
CA TYR A 451 29.72 -16.07 -13.02
C TYR A 451 29.45 -14.76 -12.27
N ILE A 452 29.65 -13.62 -12.93
CA ILE A 452 29.28 -12.30 -12.40
C ILE A 452 28.58 -11.52 -13.52
N CYS A 453 27.46 -10.87 -13.20
CA CYS A 453 26.66 -10.12 -14.18
C CYS A 453 27.06 -8.64 -14.22
N SER A 454 26.89 -8.01 -15.39
CA SER A 454 27.14 -6.58 -15.64
C SER A 454 26.44 -5.66 -14.63
N LEU A 455 25.33 -6.13 -14.07
CA LEU A 455 24.51 -5.44 -13.06
C LEU A 455 25.27 -5.16 -11.76
N CYS A 456 26.17 -6.05 -11.28
CA CYS A 456 26.86 -5.85 -10.01
C CYS A 456 27.90 -4.72 -10.06
N GLU A 457 28.58 -4.54 -11.19
CA GLU A 457 29.49 -3.42 -11.42
C GLU A 457 28.72 -2.10 -11.60
N LYS A 458 27.58 -2.18 -12.28
CA LYS A 458 26.68 -1.06 -12.56
C LYS A 458 25.93 -0.54 -11.33
N LYS A 459 25.58 -1.40 -10.36
CA LYS A 459 25.03 -1.02 -9.05
C LYS A 459 25.91 -0.02 -8.30
N TYR A 460 27.22 -0.21 -8.36
CA TYR A 460 28.19 0.66 -7.69
C TYR A 460 28.20 2.07 -8.31
N LYS A 461 28.15 2.14 -9.65
CA LYS A 461 28.16 3.40 -10.42
C LYS A 461 26.82 4.18 -10.32
N ILE A 462 25.67 3.51 -10.16
CA ILE A 462 24.35 4.19 -10.01
C ILE A 462 24.05 4.60 -8.56
N GLY A 463 24.51 3.84 -7.57
CA GLY A 463 24.46 4.26 -6.17
C GLY A 463 25.11 5.63 -5.93
N GLU A 464 26.06 6.04 -6.77
CA GLU A 464 26.70 7.37 -6.73
C GLU A 464 25.77 8.52 -7.16
N ASN A 465 24.81 8.28 -8.07
CA ASN A 465 23.94 9.31 -8.66
C ASN A 465 22.62 9.54 -7.91
N TYR A 466 22.05 8.52 -7.25
CA TYR A 466 20.77 8.57 -6.51
C TYR A 466 20.94 8.75 -4.99
N HIS A 467 22.12 9.22 -4.64
CA HIS A 467 22.69 9.21 -3.31
C HIS A 467 22.07 10.29 -2.42
N TYR A 468 22.34 10.18 -1.12
CA TYR A 468 22.33 11.27 -0.13
C TYR A 468 22.69 12.66 -0.69
N LYS A 469 23.55 12.80 -1.73
CA LYS A 469 23.79 14.05 -2.47
C LYS A 469 22.52 14.74 -2.99
N GLN A 470 21.64 14.03 -3.70
CA GLN A 470 20.42 14.65 -4.24
C GLN A 470 19.41 14.98 -3.14
N LEU A 471 19.22 14.06 -2.19
CA LEU A 471 18.37 14.29 -1.02
C LEU A 471 18.87 15.48 -0.20
N PHE A 472 20.18 15.60 0.00
CA PHE A 472 20.81 16.71 0.70
C PHE A 472 20.62 18.03 -0.05
N ARG A 473 20.83 18.08 -1.37
CA ARG A 473 20.50 19.25 -2.20
C ARG A 473 19.04 19.66 -2.07
N LYS A 474 18.10 18.71 -2.07
CA LYS A 474 16.67 19.00 -1.90
C LYS A 474 16.33 19.57 -0.52
N LEU A 475 16.97 19.06 0.54
CA LEU A 475 16.67 19.44 1.92
C LEU A 475 17.41 20.70 2.41
N PHE A 476 18.64 20.91 1.94
CA PHE A 476 19.55 21.97 2.41
C PHE A 476 19.92 23.01 1.35
N GLY A 477 19.66 22.74 0.06
CA GLY A 477 19.89 23.69 -1.04
C GLY A 477 21.31 23.75 -1.60
N ASN A 478 22.23 22.92 -1.09
CA ASN A 478 23.64 22.86 -1.46
C ASN A 478 24.14 21.40 -1.60
N ASP A 479 25.38 21.23 -2.06
CA ASP A 479 26.03 19.91 -2.16
C ASP A 479 26.54 19.47 -0.78
N PRO A 480 26.40 18.19 -0.39
CA PRO A 480 26.99 17.71 0.85
C PRO A 480 28.51 17.58 0.71
N SER A 481 29.21 17.70 1.84
CA SER A 481 30.63 17.34 1.95
C SER A 481 30.83 15.83 1.77
N GLU A 482 32.03 15.41 1.39
CA GLU A 482 32.37 13.98 1.34
C GLU A 482 32.28 13.31 2.72
N ASP A 483 32.63 14.03 3.78
CA ASP A 483 32.58 13.53 5.15
C ASP A 483 31.16 13.26 5.62
N PHE A 484 30.18 14.06 5.19
CA PHE A 484 28.76 13.78 5.43
C PHE A 484 28.35 12.44 4.82
N LEU A 485 28.79 12.14 3.59
CA LEU A 485 28.41 10.90 2.89
C LEU A 485 29.04 9.66 3.54
N LYS A 486 30.27 9.79 4.06
CA LYS A 486 30.95 8.73 4.81
C LYS A 486 30.31 8.50 6.18
N ARG A 487 29.74 9.54 6.79
CA ARG A 487 29.19 9.53 8.15
C ARG A 487 27.66 9.70 8.18
N ILE A 488 26.99 9.19 7.16
CA ILE A 488 25.54 9.36 7.02
C ILE A 488 24.77 8.63 8.12
N LEU A 489 25.28 7.49 8.60
CA LEU A 489 24.67 6.72 9.67
C LEU A 489 24.77 7.44 11.02
N GLU A 490 25.86 8.16 11.25
CA GLU A 490 26.07 9.04 12.39
C GLU A 490 25.07 10.19 12.38
N TYR A 491 24.85 10.83 11.20
CA TYR A 491 23.83 11.85 11.03
C TYR A 491 22.41 11.29 11.28
N ILE A 492 22.07 10.14 10.68
CA ILE A 492 20.79 9.45 10.90
C ILE A 492 20.63 9.03 12.38
N GLY A 493 21.71 8.65 13.05
CA GLY A 493 21.70 8.30 14.48
C GLY A 493 21.38 9.48 15.40
N GLY A 494 21.60 10.71 14.92
CA GLY A 494 21.19 11.95 15.60
C GLY A 494 22.27 13.01 15.74
N LEU A 495 23.49 12.80 15.22
CA LEU A 495 24.54 13.82 15.24
C LEU A 495 24.18 14.99 14.32
N ASP A 496 24.55 16.20 14.71
CA ASP A 496 24.35 17.39 13.89
C ASP A 496 25.47 17.53 12.84
N LEU A 497 25.20 18.26 11.75
CA LEU A 497 26.14 18.40 10.63
C LEU A 497 27.51 18.96 11.08
N ALA A 498 27.52 19.88 12.05
CA ALA A 498 28.72 20.49 12.60
C ALA A 498 29.56 19.51 13.45
N GLU A 499 28.94 18.47 14.02
CA GLU A 499 29.58 17.50 14.90
C GLU A 499 30.16 16.29 14.14
N LEU A 500 29.86 16.16 12.85
CA LEU A 500 30.29 15.01 12.04
C LEU A 500 31.82 14.97 11.81
N GLU A 501 32.50 16.12 11.81
CA GLU A 501 33.95 16.19 11.57
C GLU A 501 34.74 15.58 12.74
N ASN A 502 34.33 15.86 13.98
CA ASN A 502 34.90 15.30 15.22
C ASN A 502 33.77 14.89 16.20
N PRO A 503 33.13 13.72 15.99
CA PRO A 503 32.10 13.26 16.90
C PRO A 503 32.76 12.78 18.18
N GLU A 504 32.48 13.49 19.27
CA GLU A 504 32.88 13.09 20.62
C GLU A 504 32.17 11.79 21.04
N GLU A 505 30.97 11.54 20.49
CA GLU A 505 30.10 10.41 20.84
C GLU A 505 29.27 9.92 19.65
N TYR A 506 28.75 8.69 19.74
CA TYR A 506 27.92 8.07 18.71
C TYR A 506 26.53 7.76 19.25
N LEU A 507 25.51 8.41 18.68
CA LEU A 507 24.11 8.12 18.97
C LEU A 507 23.63 6.90 18.16
N ASN A 508 22.84 6.04 18.79
CA ASN A 508 22.40 4.78 18.19
C ASN A 508 21.43 4.99 17.02
N ILE A 509 21.55 4.13 16.02
CA ILE A 509 20.56 3.94 14.97
C ILE A 509 19.63 2.78 15.34
N ALA A 510 18.41 2.83 14.81
CA ALA A 510 17.47 1.71 14.82
C ALA A 510 17.15 1.30 13.39
N LEU A 511 17.36 0.03 13.06
CA LEU A 511 16.86 -0.58 11.83
C LEU A 511 15.48 -1.19 12.13
N ILE A 512 14.49 -0.79 11.35
CA ILE A 512 13.10 -1.20 11.48
C ILE A 512 12.71 -1.97 10.23
N ARG A 513 12.20 -3.20 10.39
CA ARG A 513 11.52 -3.92 9.31
C ARG A 513 10.05 -4.11 9.65
N MET A 514 9.20 -3.92 8.65
CA MET A 514 7.75 -4.00 8.78
C MET A 514 7.17 -4.90 7.68
N ASP A 515 6.10 -5.61 8.01
CA ASP A 515 5.41 -6.51 7.08
C ASP A 515 3.94 -6.67 7.51
N ALA A 516 3.02 -6.57 6.55
CA ALA A 516 1.59 -6.72 6.81
C ALA A 516 1.20 -8.17 7.02
N ASN A 517 0.46 -8.43 8.09
CA ASN A 517 0.07 -9.78 8.44
C ASN A 517 -1.00 -10.29 7.48
N ILE A 518 -0.76 -11.49 6.94
CA ILE A 518 -1.73 -12.25 6.13
C ILE A 518 -2.20 -11.48 4.86
N ALA A 519 -1.35 -10.61 4.31
CA ALA A 519 -1.62 -9.90 3.06
C ALA A 519 -1.96 -10.86 1.90
N GLY A 520 -1.29 -12.01 1.83
CA GLY A 520 -1.57 -13.04 0.82
C GLY A 520 -3.00 -13.61 0.87
N GLN A 521 -3.53 -13.91 2.08
CA GLN A 521 -4.90 -14.41 2.23
C GLN A 521 -5.91 -13.32 1.89
N LEU A 522 -5.64 -12.08 2.34
CA LEU A 522 -6.44 -10.91 1.98
C LEU A 522 -6.51 -10.70 0.47
N MET A 523 -5.44 -10.94 -0.27
CA MET A 523 -5.45 -10.85 -1.73
C MET A 523 -6.19 -12.04 -2.37
N SER A 524 -5.98 -13.25 -1.86
CA SER A 524 -6.57 -14.47 -2.43
C SER A 524 -8.10 -14.55 -2.33
N SER A 525 -8.71 -13.86 -1.35
CA SER A 525 -10.17 -13.80 -1.18
C SER A 525 -10.86 -12.73 -2.03
N SER A 526 -10.21 -12.21 -3.07
CA SER A 526 -10.82 -11.28 -4.02
C SER A 526 -11.90 -11.95 -4.87
N ILE A 527 -13.05 -11.30 -5.05
CA ILE A 527 -14.17 -11.88 -5.82
C ILE A 527 -14.17 -11.49 -7.31
N SER A 528 -13.41 -10.45 -7.68
CA SER A 528 -13.22 -9.96 -9.05
C SER A 528 -11.81 -9.39 -9.26
N ILE A 529 -11.41 -9.19 -10.52
CA ILE A 529 -10.12 -8.55 -10.87
C ILE A 529 -10.08 -7.11 -10.32
N THR A 530 -11.19 -6.39 -10.41
CA THR A 530 -11.32 -5.03 -9.87
C THR A 530 -11.15 -4.99 -8.36
N ASP A 531 -11.76 -5.94 -7.61
CA ASP A 531 -11.59 -6.08 -6.16
C ASP A 531 -10.12 -6.36 -5.79
N ALA A 532 -9.45 -7.27 -6.51
CA ALA A 532 -8.03 -7.54 -6.31
C ALA A 532 -7.16 -6.28 -6.51
N PHE A 533 -7.45 -5.49 -7.55
CA PHE A 533 -6.73 -4.25 -7.82
C PHE A 533 -6.98 -3.20 -6.70
N GLU A 534 -8.21 -3.05 -6.23
CA GLU A 534 -8.53 -2.14 -5.11
C GLU A 534 -7.77 -2.51 -3.82
N ARG A 535 -7.75 -3.80 -3.46
CA ARG A 535 -7.02 -4.28 -2.27
C ARG A 535 -5.53 -4.00 -2.36
N SER A 536 -4.93 -4.17 -3.54
CA SER A 536 -3.50 -3.97 -3.75
C SER A 536 -3.07 -2.52 -3.56
N ILE A 537 -3.80 -1.57 -4.18
CA ILE A 537 -3.56 -0.12 -3.99
C ILE A 537 -3.69 0.24 -2.51
N ARG A 538 -4.66 -0.37 -1.83
CA ARG A 538 -4.96 -0.05 -0.44
C ARG A 538 -3.87 -0.51 0.53
N ILE A 539 -3.29 -1.68 0.32
CA ILE A 539 -2.19 -2.19 1.14
C ILE A 539 -0.99 -1.23 1.06
N ASP A 540 -0.55 -0.91 -0.17
CA ASP A 540 0.57 0.01 -0.41
C ASP A 540 0.32 1.42 0.14
N SER A 541 -0.84 1.99 -0.18
CA SER A 541 -1.19 3.34 0.26
C SER A 541 -1.38 3.43 1.78
N SER A 542 -1.87 2.39 2.45
CA SER A 542 -2.05 2.41 3.91
C SER A 542 -0.73 2.51 4.66
N LEU A 543 0.29 1.78 4.20
CA LEU A 543 1.64 1.81 4.77
C LEU A 543 2.30 3.19 4.57
N LYS A 544 2.21 3.74 3.36
CA LYS A 544 2.74 5.06 3.03
C LYS A 544 2.00 6.20 3.74
N LYS A 545 0.66 6.16 3.81
CA LYS A 545 -0.16 7.14 4.56
C LYS A 545 0.23 7.16 6.04
N ALA A 546 0.48 5.99 6.64
CA ALA A 546 0.92 5.89 8.03
C ALA A 546 2.29 6.57 8.24
N PHE A 547 3.24 6.35 7.32
CA PHE A 547 4.57 6.96 7.40
C PHE A 547 4.53 8.48 7.18
N HIS A 548 3.76 8.95 6.19
CA HIS A 548 3.59 10.39 5.92
C HIS A 548 2.96 11.11 7.12
N ASN A 549 1.99 10.48 7.78
CA ASN A 549 1.40 11.03 8.99
C ASN A 549 2.46 11.25 10.08
N PHE A 550 3.35 10.27 10.30
CA PHE A 550 4.43 10.40 11.27
C PHE A 550 5.47 11.47 10.86
N LEU A 551 5.89 11.48 9.59
CA LEU A 551 6.80 12.49 9.06
C LEU A 551 6.27 13.91 9.30
N ASN A 552 4.98 14.14 9.08
CA ASN A 552 4.36 15.44 9.32
C ASN A 552 4.35 15.83 10.81
N LYS A 553 4.13 14.88 11.72
CA LYS A 553 4.24 15.11 13.17
C LYS A 553 5.68 15.51 13.56
N VAL A 554 6.67 14.82 13.03
CA VAL A 554 8.09 15.11 13.30
C VAL A 554 8.52 16.44 12.69
N ARG A 555 8.15 16.73 11.44
CA ARG A 555 8.48 17.98 10.74
C ARG A 555 8.05 19.23 11.51
N ARG A 556 6.89 19.18 12.18
CA ARG A 556 6.37 20.29 12.99
C ARG A 556 7.16 20.52 14.28
N LYS A 557 7.84 19.48 14.81
CA LYS A 557 8.57 19.53 16.08
C LYS A 557 10.08 19.69 15.91
N ASN A 558 10.68 18.99 14.96
CA ASN A 558 12.11 19.02 14.69
C ASN A 558 12.41 18.74 13.21
N LYS A 559 12.94 19.76 12.52
CA LYS A 559 13.23 19.69 11.08
C LYS A 559 14.39 18.74 10.76
N ASP A 560 15.38 18.62 11.64
CA ASP A 560 16.53 17.74 11.42
C ASP A 560 16.17 16.28 11.61
N ASP A 561 15.36 15.95 12.61
CA ASP A 561 14.82 14.60 12.77
C ASP A 561 13.90 14.21 11.61
N TYR A 562 13.16 15.16 11.03
CA TYR A 562 12.46 14.94 9.76
C TYR A 562 13.43 14.59 8.63
N ASN A 563 14.51 15.35 8.46
CA ASN A 563 15.53 15.08 7.45
C ASN A 563 16.17 13.70 7.67
N ARG A 564 16.49 13.35 8.92
CA ARG A 564 17.05 12.04 9.30
C ARG A 564 16.13 10.89 8.93
N LEU A 565 14.81 11.02 9.16
CA LEU A 565 13.83 10.02 8.73
C LEU A 565 13.78 9.86 7.21
N VAL A 566 13.82 10.97 6.45
CA VAL A 566 13.85 10.96 4.98
C VAL A 566 15.12 10.26 4.46
N PHE A 567 16.27 10.57 5.05
CA PHE A 567 17.53 9.90 4.74
C PHE A 567 17.53 8.42 5.16
N GLY A 568 16.76 8.09 6.19
CA GLY A 568 16.62 6.77 6.77
C GLY A 568 15.83 5.73 5.98
N VAL A 569 14.99 6.14 5.03
CA VAL A 569 14.16 5.20 4.25
C VAL A 569 15.03 4.28 3.41
N VAL A 570 14.98 2.96 3.59
CA VAL A 570 15.70 1.99 2.73
C VAL A 570 14.81 1.53 1.59
N TYR A 571 13.61 1.03 1.91
CA TYR A 571 12.52 0.79 0.95
C TYR A 571 11.17 0.81 1.68
N MET A 572 10.09 1.09 0.94
CA MET A 572 8.72 1.02 1.42
C MET A 572 7.76 0.88 0.24
N GLY A 573 7.07 -0.24 0.12
CA GLY A 573 6.12 -0.46 -0.97
C GLY A 573 5.46 -1.83 -0.88
N GLY A 574 4.21 -1.93 -1.35
CA GLY A 574 3.40 -3.12 -1.13
C GLY A 574 3.07 -3.30 0.35
N ASP A 575 3.30 -4.51 0.87
CA ASP A 575 3.01 -4.90 2.25
C ASP A 575 4.20 -4.77 3.22
N ASP A 576 5.40 -4.44 2.74
CA ASP A 576 6.63 -4.41 3.56
C ASP A 576 7.43 -3.10 3.46
N ALA A 577 8.25 -2.85 4.48
CA ALA A 577 9.14 -1.69 4.54
C ALA A 577 10.40 -1.98 5.36
N THR A 578 11.49 -1.27 5.03
CA THR A 578 12.69 -1.19 5.86
C THR A 578 13.15 0.25 5.99
N LEU A 579 13.41 0.67 7.24
CA LEU A 579 13.83 2.01 7.62
C LEU A 579 15.04 1.94 8.55
N ILE A 580 15.90 2.95 8.50
CA ILE A 580 16.95 3.20 9.49
C ILE A 580 16.69 4.58 10.08
N VAL A 581 16.47 4.67 11.37
CA VAL A 581 16.02 5.91 12.02
C VAL A 581 16.86 6.21 13.26
N PRO A 582 16.85 7.46 13.77
CA PRO A 582 17.39 7.71 15.11
C PRO A 582 16.70 6.79 16.12
N SER A 583 17.48 6.12 16.97
CA SER A 583 16.97 5.12 17.93
C SER A 583 15.79 5.65 18.77
N LYS A 584 15.89 6.91 19.22
CA LYS A 584 14.84 7.60 20.02
C LYS A 584 13.49 7.69 19.31
N LEU A 585 13.44 7.67 17.97
CA LEU A 585 12.22 7.79 17.19
C LEU A 585 11.59 6.44 16.83
N ALA A 586 12.30 5.32 17.05
CA ALA A 586 11.89 4.01 16.57
C ALA A 586 10.56 3.53 17.16
N LEU A 587 10.39 3.63 18.49
CA LEU A 587 9.15 3.24 19.17
C LEU A 587 7.95 4.13 18.84
N PRO A 588 8.04 5.48 18.88
CA PRO A 588 6.95 6.35 18.44
C PRO A 588 6.54 6.11 16.98
N LEU A 589 7.51 5.84 16.10
CA LEU A 589 7.28 5.51 14.70
C LEU A 589 6.58 4.16 14.56
N ALA A 590 7.09 3.11 15.19
CA ALA A 590 6.49 1.77 15.14
C ALA A 590 5.04 1.78 15.65
N TYR A 591 4.77 2.47 16.77
CA TYR A 591 3.42 2.67 17.28
C TYR A 591 2.52 3.34 16.24
N ASN A 592 2.97 4.46 15.64
CA ASN A 592 2.18 5.19 14.64
C ASN A 592 1.91 4.32 13.41
N MET A 593 2.92 3.60 12.92
CA MET A 593 2.82 2.75 11.75
C MET A 593 1.80 1.63 11.95
N ILE A 594 1.89 0.89 13.06
CA ILE A 594 0.94 -0.19 13.37
C ILE A 594 -0.47 0.38 13.51
N ASN A 595 -0.62 1.49 14.24
CA ASN A 595 -1.91 2.11 14.47
C ASN A 595 -2.59 2.61 13.20
N GLU A 596 -1.90 3.47 12.44
CA GLU A 596 -2.47 4.10 11.26
C GLU A 596 -2.63 3.09 10.12
N TYR A 597 -1.73 2.11 9.97
CA TYR A 597 -1.92 1.02 9.00
C TYR A 597 -3.22 0.26 9.28
N PHE A 598 -3.43 -0.18 10.53
CA PHE A 598 -4.64 -0.89 10.94
C PHE A 598 -5.92 -0.08 10.65
N LEU A 599 -5.93 1.21 10.99
CA LEU A 599 -7.06 2.10 10.74
C LEU A 599 -7.29 2.32 9.23
N ASN A 600 -6.23 2.56 8.46
CA ASN A 600 -6.30 2.77 7.00
C ASN A 600 -6.77 1.50 6.26
N MET A 601 -6.47 0.32 6.80
CA MET A 601 -6.99 -0.98 6.35
C MET A 601 -8.40 -1.29 6.90
N GLY A 602 -9.05 -0.32 7.55
CA GLY A 602 -10.41 -0.47 8.07
C GLY A 602 -10.52 -1.53 9.14
N CYS A 603 -9.50 -1.64 9.99
CA CYS A 603 -9.44 -2.56 11.11
C CYS A 603 -9.45 -4.05 10.70
N ARG A 604 -9.03 -4.39 9.46
CA ARG A 604 -9.03 -5.77 8.93
C ARG A 604 -7.65 -6.37 8.65
N SER A 605 -6.61 -5.55 8.68
CA SER A 605 -5.23 -5.99 8.49
C SER A 605 -4.36 -5.38 9.56
N THR A 606 -3.44 -6.17 10.12
CA THR A 606 -2.52 -5.76 11.19
C THR A 606 -1.09 -5.70 10.65
N LEU A 607 -0.21 -4.99 11.35
CA LEU A 607 1.19 -4.83 10.96
C LEU A 607 2.12 -5.48 11.99
N SER A 608 3.14 -6.19 11.52
CA SER A 608 4.25 -6.69 12.34
C SER A 608 5.47 -5.82 12.15
N VAL A 609 6.16 -5.49 13.25
CA VAL A 609 7.32 -4.61 13.24
C VAL A 609 8.47 -5.21 14.05
N SER A 610 9.68 -5.18 13.51
CA SER A 610 10.92 -5.46 14.24
C SER A 610 11.73 -4.18 14.40
N ILE A 611 12.41 -4.04 15.55
CA ILE A 611 13.31 -2.93 15.82
C ILE A 611 14.64 -3.51 16.31
N THR A 612 15.73 -3.25 15.62
CA THR A 612 17.09 -3.57 16.11
C THR A 612 17.89 -2.30 16.28
N VAL A 613 18.41 -2.08 17.49
CA VAL A 613 19.18 -0.88 17.84
C VAL A 613 20.65 -1.21 17.99
N ALA A 614 21.51 -0.42 17.36
CA ALA A 614 22.96 -0.56 17.47
C ALA A 614 23.66 0.79 17.22
N LYS A 615 24.96 0.84 17.53
CA LYS A 615 25.81 1.99 17.17
C LYS A 615 25.90 2.16 15.65
N PRO A 616 26.04 3.39 15.11
CA PRO A 616 26.19 3.65 13.68
C PRO A 616 27.31 2.85 12.99
N LYS A 617 28.37 2.51 13.73
CA LYS A 617 29.51 1.71 13.25
C LYS A 617 29.21 0.20 13.15
N HIS A 618 28.05 -0.25 13.62
CA HIS A 618 27.67 -1.65 13.55
C HIS A 618 27.48 -2.08 12.09
N PRO A 619 27.99 -3.25 11.67
CA PRO A 619 27.77 -3.74 10.31
C PRO A 619 26.27 -3.85 9.95
N ILE A 620 25.87 -3.29 8.81
CA ILE A 620 24.45 -3.22 8.41
C ILE A 620 23.87 -4.61 8.11
N ILE A 621 24.64 -5.50 7.47
CA ILE A 621 24.13 -6.82 7.06
C ILE A 621 23.67 -7.66 8.27
N PRO A 622 24.51 -7.90 9.30
CA PRO A 622 24.08 -8.64 10.49
C PRO A 622 22.91 -7.95 11.22
N LEU A 623 22.86 -6.62 11.21
CA LEU A 623 21.74 -5.86 11.79
C LEU A 623 20.42 -6.11 11.03
N TYR A 624 20.47 -6.08 9.70
CA TYR A 624 19.33 -6.33 8.82
C TYR A 624 18.84 -7.79 8.93
N GLU A 625 19.75 -8.76 8.99
CA GLU A 625 19.43 -10.19 9.17
C GLU A 625 18.81 -10.45 10.53
N SER A 626 19.35 -9.83 11.57
CA SER A 626 18.81 -9.86 12.93
C SER A 626 17.41 -9.28 13.01
N ALA A 627 17.14 -8.13 12.36
CA ALA A 627 15.80 -7.56 12.28
C ALA A 627 14.84 -8.49 11.54
N GLY A 628 15.31 -9.15 10.47
CA GLY A 628 14.52 -10.17 9.76
C GLY A 628 14.14 -11.35 10.64
N TYR A 629 15.12 -11.89 11.38
CA TYR A 629 14.88 -12.96 12.34
C TYR A 629 13.83 -12.55 13.38
N ILE A 630 13.96 -11.36 13.98
CA ILE A 630 12.99 -10.86 14.95
C ILE A 630 11.59 -10.75 14.33
N LEU A 631 11.48 -10.14 13.14
CA LEU A 631 10.20 -9.95 12.45
C LEU A 631 9.51 -11.29 12.17
N ASP A 632 10.22 -12.22 11.54
CA ASP A 632 9.63 -13.48 11.07
C ASP A 632 9.41 -14.46 12.22
N LYS A 633 10.42 -14.66 13.08
CA LYS A 633 10.44 -15.72 14.10
C LYS A 633 9.90 -15.31 15.46
N LEU A 634 10.04 -14.05 15.85
CA LEU A 634 9.59 -13.60 17.17
C LEU A 634 8.26 -12.87 17.12
N VAL A 635 7.97 -12.18 16.02
CA VAL A 635 6.72 -11.42 15.86
C VAL A 635 5.69 -12.24 15.08
N LYS A 636 5.91 -12.46 13.77
CA LYS A 636 4.89 -13.03 12.88
C LYS A 636 4.44 -14.44 13.28
N ASP A 637 5.39 -15.33 13.57
CA ASP A 637 5.08 -16.72 13.97
C ASP A 637 4.19 -16.76 15.24
N ASN A 638 4.37 -15.81 16.19
CA ASN A 638 3.64 -15.78 17.46
C ASN A 638 2.27 -15.06 17.42
N ILE A 639 1.97 -14.29 16.36
CA ILE A 639 0.73 -13.52 16.26
C ILE A 639 -0.17 -13.92 15.09
N ARG A 640 0.21 -14.97 14.37
CA ARG A 640 -0.49 -15.42 13.16
C ARG A 640 -1.96 -15.76 13.42
N GLU A 641 -2.26 -16.45 14.51
CA GLU A 641 -3.64 -16.77 14.90
C GLU A 641 -4.45 -15.52 15.23
N SER A 642 -3.89 -14.60 16.02
CA SER A 642 -4.52 -13.32 16.35
C SER A 642 -4.79 -12.48 15.09
N ALA A 643 -3.83 -12.43 14.16
CA ALA A 643 -3.99 -11.75 12.89
C ALA A 643 -5.09 -12.39 12.01
N LEU A 644 -5.19 -13.73 12.01
CA LEU A 644 -6.23 -14.45 11.28
C LEU A 644 -7.61 -14.20 11.89
N ALA A 645 -7.72 -14.19 13.21
CA ALA A 645 -8.98 -13.91 13.88
C ALA A 645 -9.46 -12.46 13.68
N ILE A 646 -8.55 -11.47 13.59
CA ILE A 646 -8.90 -10.11 13.14
C ILE A 646 -9.41 -10.12 11.70
N HIS A 647 -8.73 -10.85 10.80
CA HIS A 647 -9.17 -11.00 9.41
C HIS A 647 -10.58 -11.64 9.33
N MET A 648 -10.86 -12.66 10.14
CA MET A 648 -12.15 -13.37 10.24
C MET A 648 -13.22 -12.57 11.02
N GLU A 649 -12.86 -11.41 11.57
CA GLU A 649 -13.75 -10.57 12.38
C GLU A 649 -14.29 -11.27 13.65
N GLU A 650 -13.50 -12.16 14.26
CA GLU A 650 -13.91 -12.87 15.48
C GLU A 650 -14.09 -11.88 16.66
N ALA A 651 -15.27 -11.90 17.27
CA ALA A 651 -15.69 -10.92 18.28
C ALA A 651 -14.76 -10.83 19.51
N ARG A 652 -13.94 -11.86 19.78
CA ARG A 652 -13.04 -11.92 20.95
C ARG A 652 -11.79 -11.04 20.83
N LEU A 653 -11.42 -10.55 19.64
CA LEU A 653 -10.16 -9.80 19.41
C LEU A 653 -10.37 -8.36 18.89
N ARG A 654 -11.62 -7.96 18.59
CA ARG A 654 -11.92 -6.77 17.77
C ARG A 654 -11.55 -5.41 18.37
N GLU A 655 -11.46 -5.26 19.69
CA GLU A 655 -11.29 -3.92 20.28
C GLU A 655 -9.84 -3.62 20.67
N ASP A 656 -9.01 -4.66 20.83
CA ASP A 656 -7.76 -4.53 21.58
C ASP A 656 -6.51 -4.89 20.80
N PHE A 657 -6.52 -5.32 19.53
CA PHE A 657 -5.26 -5.72 18.86
C PHE A 657 -5.11 -5.08 17.49
N ARG A 658 -4.03 -4.29 17.31
CA ARG A 658 -3.73 -3.59 16.03
C ARG A 658 -2.50 -4.14 15.31
N GLY A 659 -1.71 -4.96 15.99
CA GLY A 659 -0.46 -5.52 15.48
C GLY A 659 0.56 -5.70 16.59
N ALA A 660 1.76 -6.11 16.23
CA ALA A 660 2.79 -6.49 17.20
C ALA A 660 4.16 -5.97 16.81
N LEU A 661 5.02 -5.82 17.81
CA LEU A 661 6.40 -5.47 17.62
C LEU A 661 7.33 -6.20 18.58
N SER A 662 8.59 -6.35 18.19
CA SER A 662 9.66 -6.78 19.09
C SER A 662 10.91 -5.95 18.86
N ILE A 663 11.71 -5.79 19.92
CA ILE A 663 12.90 -4.95 19.93
C ILE A 663 14.08 -5.70 20.49
N PHE A 664 15.25 -5.44 19.94
CA PHE A 664 16.52 -5.88 20.53
C PHE A 664 17.57 -4.78 20.39
N VAL A 665 18.37 -4.60 21.44
CA VAL A 665 19.38 -3.54 21.52
C VAL A 665 20.74 -4.16 21.77
N THR A 666 21.76 -3.70 21.04
CA THR A 666 23.17 -4.01 21.32
C THR A 666 24.01 -2.75 21.43
N GLU A 667 24.76 -2.63 22.53
CA GLU A 667 25.72 -1.55 22.76
C GLU A 667 27.15 -1.94 22.36
N GLN A 668 27.42 -3.25 22.29
CA GLN A 668 28.73 -3.83 22.02
C GLN A 668 28.59 -5.19 21.30
N GLY A 669 29.54 -5.48 20.41
CA GLY A 669 29.53 -6.72 19.63
C GLY A 669 28.65 -6.66 18.38
N ILE A 670 28.72 -7.73 17.58
CA ILE A 670 27.96 -7.86 16.33
C ILE A 670 26.69 -8.67 16.60
N MET A 671 25.55 -8.10 16.25
CA MET A 671 24.22 -8.72 16.35
C MET A 671 24.05 -9.73 15.22
N TYR A 672 23.86 -10.99 15.60
CA TYR A 672 23.47 -12.09 14.72
C TYR A 672 22.19 -12.75 15.25
N PRO A 673 21.36 -13.36 14.39
CA PRO A 673 20.16 -14.09 14.80
C PRO A 673 20.42 -15.10 15.94
N GLU A 674 21.52 -15.84 15.87
CA GLU A 674 21.88 -16.87 16.86
C GLU A 674 22.17 -16.25 18.24
N ASN A 675 22.79 -15.07 18.27
CA ASN A 675 23.09 -14.35 19.51
C ASN A 675 21.83 -13.82 20.17
N ILE A 676 20.89 -13.30 19.36
CA ILE A 676 19.57 -12.85 19.84
C ILE A 676 18.82 -14.04 20.42
N ASP A 677 18.77 -15.15 19.68
CA ASP A 677 18.06 -16.34 20.12
C ASP A 677 18.60 -16.87 21.45
N PHE A 678 19.92 -17.00 21.56
CA PHE A 678 20.59 -17.41 22.78
C PHE A 678 20.31 -16.47 23.96
N ALA A 679 20.40 -15.15 23.74
CA ALA A 679 20.16 -14.15 24.77
C ALA A 679 18.71 -14.21 25.27
N LEU A 680 17.74 -14.22 24.34
CA LEU A 680 16.31 -14.26 24.66
C LEU A 680 15.90 -15.57 25.35
N ASN A 681 16.46 -16.71 24.94
CA ASN A 681 16.24 -17.99 25.62
C ASN A 681 16.76 -17.98 27.06
N LYS A 682 17.86 -17.28 27.34
CA LYS A 682 18.38 -17.14 28.71
C LYS A 682 17.47 -16.27 29.58
N VAL A 683 17.09 -15.09 29.11
CA VAL A 683 16.23 -14.18 29.90
C VAL A 683 14.81 -14.73 30.09
N LEU A 684 14.32 -15.54 29.15
CA LEU A 684 13.08 -16.29 29.30
C LEU A 684 13.18 -17.33 30.42
N LYS A 685 14.25 -18.13 30.45
CA LYS A 685 14.51 -19.12 31.53
C LYS A 685 14.57 -18.45 32.91
N GLU A 686 15.13 -17.25 32.97
CA GLU A 686 15.20 -16.45 34.20
C GLU A 686 13.91 -15.67 34.50
N LYS A 687 12.85 -15.81 33.70
CA LYS A 687 11.55 -15.17 33.91
C LYS A 687 11.63 -13.63 33.99
N VAL A 688 12.58 -13.04 33.25
CA VAL A 688 12.78 -11.58 33.20
C VAL A 688 12.39 -10.94 31.87
N SER A 689 11.94 -11.75 30.90
CA SER A 689 11.47 -11.34 29.57
C SER A 689 10.47 -12.36 29.04
N LEU A 690 9.54 -11.90 28.20
CA LEU A 690 8.71 -12.79 27.38
C LEU A 690 9.00 -12.73 25.89
N LEU A 691 9.88 -11.83 25.44
CA LEU A 691 10.02 -11.48 24.01
C LEU A 691 10.41 -12.64 23.10
N LYS A 692 10.91 -13.74 23.67
CA LYS A 692 11.17 -14.98 22.93
C LYS A 692 9.87 -15.67 22.46
N GLU A 693 8.83 -15.66 23.31
CA GLU A 693 7.57 -16.37 23.08
C GLU A 693 6.41 -15.42 22.79
N LYS A 694 6.44 -14.20 23.34
CA LYS A 694 5.35 -13.23 23.27
C LYS A 694 5.93 -11.87 22.88
N PRO A 695 5.74 -11.40 21.64
CA PRO A 695 6.13 -10.05 21.25
C PRO A 695 5.28 -9.02 21.99
N PHE A 696 5.67 -7.75 21.92
CA PHE A 696 4.80 -6.67 22.39
C PHE A 696 3.59 -6.54 21.47
N LEU A 697 2.41 -6.43 22.04
CA LEU A 697 1.19 -6.13 21.31
C LEU A 697 0.90 -4.64 21.38
N LEU A 698 0.48 -4.09 20.25
CA LEU A 698 -0.26 -2.84 20.28
C LEU A 698 -1.70 -3.15 20.66
N SER A 699 -1.93 -3.19 21.98
CA SER A 699 -3.19 -3.60 22.59
C SER A 699 -3.59 -2.82 23.83
N GLU A 700 -4.85 -2.94 24.27
CA GLU A 700 -5.26 -2.43 25.59
C GLU A 700 -4.32 -2.95 26.69
N ARG A 701 -4.09 -2.12 27.71
CA ARG A 701 -3.11 -2.35 28.78
C ARG A 701 -3.34 -3.65 29.55
N LYS A 702 -4.59 -4.10 29.65
CA LYS A 702 -4.98 -5.34 30.34
C LYS A 702 -4.33 -6.59 29.76
N GLN A 703 -3.90 -6.55 28.50
CA GLN A 703 -3.14 -7.63 27.87
C GLN A 703 -1.70 -7.65 28.42
N LYS A 704 -1.24 -8.83 28.88
CA LYS A 704 0.03 -8.98 29.62
C LYS A 704 1.23 -8.39 28.88
N ASN A 705 1.29 -8.57 27.56
CA ASN A 705 2.35 -8.12 26.66
C ASN A 705 2.01 -6.82 25.90
N SER A 706 1.06 -6.01 26.38
CA SER A 706 0.79 -4.69 25.79
C SER A 706 1.98 -3.74 25.94
N ILE A 707 2.39 -3.09 24.85
CA ILE A 707 3.41 -2.05 24.88
C ILE A 707 2.99 -0.83 25.71
N LEU A 708 1.68 -0.60 25.89
CA LEU A 708 1.15 0.53 26.65
C LEU A 708 1.57 0.49 28.12
N ARG A 709 1.80 -0.71 28.67
CA ARG A 709 2.31 -0.88 30.05
C ARG A 709 3.68 -0.22 30.23
N TYR A 710 4.54 -0.27 29.21
CA TYR A 710 5.84 0.38 29.20
C TYR A 710 5.70 1.89 28.97
N PHE A 711 4.78 2.29 28.08
CA PHE A 711 4.51 3.71 27.85
C PHE A 711 3.93 4.42 29.07
N ASN A 712 3.19 3.72 29.94
CA ASN A 712 2.77 4.28 31.23
C ASN A 712 3.96 4.74 32.06
N LEU A 713 5.00 3.91 32.15
CA LEU A 713 6.21 4.24 32.89
C LEU A 713 6.96 5.42 32.25
N ILE A 714 7.05 5.44 30.92
CA ILE A 714 7.78 6.47 30.17
C ILE A 714 7.08 7.83 30.20
N LEU A 715 5.76 7.85 30.04
CA LEU A 715 4.94 9.06 29.98
C LEU A 715 4.44 9.51 31.35
N ASP A 716 4.77 8.76 32.40
CA ASP A 716 4.34 9.01 33.77
C ASP A 716 2.81 9.17 33.93
N LYS A 717 2.03 8.35 33.20
CA LYS A 717 0.57 8.40 33.23
C LYS A 717 -0.07 7.03 33.03
N THR A 718 -1.38 6.95 33.26
CA THR A 718 -2.17 5.74 32.99
C THR A 718 -2.74 5.80 31.58
N ILE A 719 -2.36 4.84 30.76
CA ILE A 719 -2.79 4.64 29.38
C ILE A 719 -3.38 3.24 29.31
N ASP A 720 -4.71 3.17 29.28
CA ASP A 720 -5.41 1.89 29.26
C ASP A 720 -5.79 1.46 27.83
N LYS A 721 -5.95 2.43 26.92
CA LYS A 721 -6.42 2.23 25.54
C LYS A 721 -5.48 2.82 24.51
N ILE A 722 -5.55 2.26 23.30
CA ILE A 722 -4.81 2.74 22.14
C ILE A 722 -5.44 4.05 21.65
N ASP A 723 -4.63 5.09 21.60
CA ASP A 723 -5.02 6.42 21.11
C ASP A 723 -4.00 6.94 20.07
N SER A 724 -4.49 7.63 19.05
CA SER A 724 -3.63 8.28 18.04
C SER A 724 -2.68 9.35 18.60
N SER A 725 -3.01 9.96 19.75
CA SER A 725 -2.24 11.00 20.42
C SER A 725 -0.97 10.47 21.08
N ILE A 726 -0.92 9.19 21.47
CA ILE A 726 0.20 8.61 22.23
C ILE A 726 1.52 8.74 21.45
N SER A 727 1.50 8.56 20.13
CA SER A 727 2.70 8.81 19.30
C SER A 727 3.18 10.26 19.40
N GLU A 728 2.25 11.21 19.41
CA GLU A 728 2.56 12.64 19.48
C GLU A 728 3.03 13.07 20.87
N GLU A 729 2.48 12.48 21.93
CA GLU A 729 2.93 12.67 23.31
C GLU A 729 4.32 12.09 23.54
N LEU A 730 4.60 10.89 23.04
CA LEU A 730 5.94 10.30 23.06
C LEU A 730 6.94 11.22 22.35
N LEU A 731 6.59 11.72 21.16
CA LEU A 731 7.41 12.70 20.45
C LEU A 731 7.60 13.98 21.28
N GLN A 732 6.56 14.50 21.92
CA GLN A 732 6.66 15.69 22.76
C GLN A 732 7.62 15.48 23.94
N LYS A 733 7.52 14.35 24.63
CA LYS A 733 8.45 13.97 25.71
C LYS A 733 9.89 13.83 25.19
N ILE A 734 10.10 13.20 24.04
CA ILE A 734 11.43 13.06 23.41
C ILE A 734 12.11 14.41 23.18
N TYR A 735 11.35 15.44 22.79
CA TYR A 735 11.88 16.79 22.56
C TYR A 735 11.89 17.68 23.81
N THR A 736 11.41 17.19 24.95
CA THR A 736 11.43 17.95 26.22
C THR A 736 12.82 17.83 26.87
N SER A 737 13.35 18.93 27.37
CA SER A 737 14.62 18.94 28.12
C SER A 737 14.49 18.06 29.39
N GLY A 738 15.51 17.28 29.70
CA GLY A 738 15.52 16.39 30.87
C GLY A 738 14.97 14.99 30.63
N PHE A 739 14.22 14.73 29.56
CA PHE A 739 13.63 13.39 29.33
C PHE A 739 14.66 12.25 29.27
N LYS A 740 15.82 12.48 28.65
CA LYS A 740 16.91 11.49 28.64
C LYS A 740 17.41 11.18 30.05
N GLU A 741 17.43 12.18 30.94
CA GLU A 741 17.83 11.99 32.34
C GLU A 741 16.73 11.31 33.16
N ASP A 742 15.45 11.58 32.88
CA ASP A 742 14.31 10.85 33.45
C ASP A 742 14.43 9.34 33.13
N LEU A 743 14.70 8.99 31.88
CA LEU A 743 14.89 7.60 31.44
C LEU A 743 16.12 6.95 32.10
N ARG A 744 17.21 7.71 32.26
CA ARG A 744 18.42 7.25 32.98
C ARG A 744 18.14 7.03 34.45
N SER A 745 17.35 7.90 35.09
CA SER A 745 16.91 7.75 36.47
C SER A 745 16.12 6.45 36.63
N LEU A 746 15.14 6.22 35.75
CA LEU A 746 14.33 5.00 35.73
C LEU A 746 15.20 3.75 35.54
N ARG A 747 16.19 3.82 34.63
CA ARG A 747 17.18 2.74 34.43
C ARG A 747 18.06 2.51 35.66
N ARG A 748 18.51 3.56 36.36
CA ARG A 748 19.30 3.43 37.60
C ARG A 748 18.46 2.77 38.70
N ILE A 749 17.18 3.14 38.83
CA ILE A 749 16.25 2.49 39.77
C ILE A 749 16.10 1.00 39.43
N LEU A 750 15.93 0.66 38.14
CA LEU A 750 15.86 -0.72 37.67
C LEU A 750 17.10 -1.53 38.10
N PHE A 751 18.31 -1.06 37.77
CA PHE A 751 19.55 -1.79 38.12
C PHE A 751 19.83 -1.85 39.62
N LYS A 752 19.52 -0.81 40.39
CA LYS A 752 19.71 -0.82 41.86
C LYS A 752 18.86 -1.90 42.55
N ASN A 753 17.71 -2.23 41.98
CA ASN A 753 16.80 -3.23 42.54
C ASN A 753 17.00 -4.63 41.94
N LEU A 754 17.89 -4.78 40.95
CA LEU A 754 18.28 -6.08 40.38
C LEU A 754 19.48 -6.65 41.15
N GLN A 755 19.33 -7.87 41.68
CA GLN A 755 20.42 -8.67 42.24
C GLN A 755 20.72 -9.85 41.31
N VAL A 756 21.99 -10.01 40.94
CA VAL A 756 22.46 -11.14 40.16
C VAL A 756 23.19 -12.10 41.10
N ARG A 757 22.66 -13.32 41.27
CA ARG A 757 23.30 -14.38 42.04
C ARG A 757 23.90 -15.41 41.10
N VAL A 758 25.18 -15.71 41.25
CA VAL A 758 25.84 -16.80 40.53
C VAL A 758 25.84 -18.01 41.46
N GLU A 759 25.04 -19.02 41.13
CA GLU A 759 24.98 -20.28 41.88
C GLU A 759 25.86 -21.30 41.15
N LYS A 760 26.78 -21.93 41.90
CA LYS A 760 27.61 -23.03 41.41
C LYS A 760 27.07 -24.32 41.97
N ASP A 761 26.41 -25.12 41.12
CA ASP A 761 26.13 -26.52 41.45
C ASP A 761 26.22 -27.36 40.18
N ASN A 762 27.36 -28.05 39.97
CA ASN A 762 27.78 -28.80 38.78
C ASN A 762 27.71 -28.10 37.40
N SER A 763 27.10 -26.92 37.31
CA SER A 763 27.13 -25.95 36.22
C SER A 763 26.88 -24.54 36.79
N THR A 764 27.40 -23.51 36.14
CA THR A 764 27.28 -22.11 36.59
C THR A 764 25.93 -21.55 36.14
N PHE A 765 25.02 -21.26 37.07
CA PHE A 765 23.73 -20.60 36.79
C PHE A 765 23.75 -19.15 37.28
N VAL A 766 23.04 -18.26 36.58
CA VAL A 766 22.96 -16.82 36.88
C VAL A 766 21.50 -16.47 37.15
N LYS A 767 21.12 -16.30 38.42
CA LYS A 767 19.76 -15.98 38.85
C LYS A 767 19.59 -14.47 39.00
N VAL A 768 18.51 -13.92 38.43
CA VAL A 768 18.16 -12.50 38.55
C VAL A 768 17.00 -12.33 39.54
N ILE A 769 17.20 -11.54 40.60
CA ILE A 769 16.21 -11.30 41.66
C ILE A 769 15.89 -9.80 41.72
N PHE A 770 14.62 -9.42 41.62
CA PHE A 770 14.19 -8.06 41.91
C PHE A 770 13.88 -7.93 43.40
N ALA A 771 14.76 -7.26 44.15
CA ALA A 771 14.53 -6.95 45.54
C ALA A 771 14.00 -5.51 45.60
N GLY A 772 12.67 -5.35 45.65
CA GLY A 772 12.04 -4.06 45.93
C GLY A 772 12.42 -3.60 47.33
N ARG A 773 13.59 -2.99 47.47
CA ARG A 773 14.07 -2.50 48.76
C ARG A 773 13.23 -1.27 49.11
N GLU A 774 12.33 -1.41 50.07
CA GLU A 774 11.79 -0.26 50.78
C GLU A 774 12.96 0.42 51.49
N GLU A 775 13.60 1.38 50.82
CA GLU A 775 14.48 2.29 51.52
C GLU A 775 13.62 3.08 52.50
N LYS A 776 13.82 2.85 53.80
CA LYS A 776 13.31 3.75 54.87
C LYS A 776 13.75 5.21 54.69
N THR A 777 14.67 5.48 53.75
CA THR A 777 15.30 6.76 53.41
C THR A 777 15.12 7.19 51.95
N GLY A 778 14.36 6.47 51.12
CA GLY A 778 14.13 6.83 49.72
C GLY A 778 13.11 7.96 49.56
N SER A 779 13.26 8.82 48.54
CA SER A 779 12.25 9.84 48.24
C SER A 779 10.90 9.18 47.88
N LYS A 780 9.78 9.79 48.30
CA LYS A 780 8.40 9.32 48.00
C LYS A 780 8.20 9.00 46.51
N GLU A 781 8.86 9.74 45.64
CA GLU A 781 8.87 9.57 44.19
C GLU A 781 9.51 8.26 43.70
N THR A 782 10.59 7.82 44.36
CA THR A 782 11.26 6.54 44.04
C THR A 782 10.37 5.36 44.39
N GLN A 783 9.68 5.42 45.54
CA GLN A 783 8.74 4.38 45.97
C GLN A 783 7.54 4.28 45.03
N GLU A 784 6.96 5.41 44.61
CA GLU A 784 5.86 5.42 43.65
C GLU A 784 6.29 4.84 42.28
N THR A 785 7.51 5.14 41.84
CA THR A 785 8.08 4.58 40.60
C THR A 785 8.21 3.06 40.66
N ILE A 786 8.72 2.51 41.78
CA ILE A 786 8.84 1.05 41.98
C ILE A 786 7.46 0.40 41.99
N LYS A 787 6.48 1.00 42.67
CA LYS A 787 5.10 0.52 42.68
C LYS A 787 4.52 0.46 41.27
N ARG A 788 4.69 1.53 40.49
CA ARG A 788 4.24 1.58 39.09
C ARG A 788 4.95 0.55 38.21
N MET A 789 6.25 0.29 38.44
CA MET A 789 6.95 -0.81 37.77
C MET A 789 6.29 -2.16 38.07
N MET A 790 6.02 -2.45 39.35
CA MET A 790 5.35 -3.70 39.74
C MET A 790 3.98 -3.83 39.07
N GLU A 791 3.15 -2.78 39.10
CA GLU A 791 1.84 -2.77 38.46
C GLU A 791 1.89 -3.01 36.93
N ASN A 792 2.94 -2.53 36.25
CA ASN A 792 3.04 -2.58 34.80
C ASN A 792 3.92 -3.72 34.26
N LEU A 793 4.69 -4.42 35.09
CA LEU A 793 5.68 -5.40 34.60
C LEU A 793 5.64 -6.74 35.32
N LEU A 794 5.01 -6.85 36.50
CA LEU A 794 4.80 -8.12 37.18
C LEU A 794 3.52 -8.80 36.68
N TYR A 795 3.57 -10.11 36.50
CA TYR A 795 2.43 -10.94 36.10
C TYR A 795 2.57 -12.33 36.69
N MET A 796 1.42 -13.00 36.78
CA MET A 796 1.32 -14.41 37.11
C MET A 796 1.09 -15.19 35.82
N ASP A 797 1.90 -16.22 35.58
CA ASP A 797 1.63 -17.25 34.57
C ASP A 797 1.39 -18.58 35.28
N GLY A 798 0.11 -18.94 35.43
CA GLY A 798 -0.30 -19.90 36.45
C GLY A 798 0.06 -19.40 37.85
N ASP A 799 0.78 -20.21 38.61
CA ASP A 799 1.26 -19.87 39.95
C ASP A 799 2.66 -19.23 39.94
N GLU A 800 3.27 -19.06 38.76
CA GLU A 800 4.63 -18.55 38.65
C GLU A 800 4.66 -17.04 38.38
N PRO A 801 5.34 -16.24 39.23
CA PRO A 801 5.54 -14.84 38.94
C PRO A 801 6.62 -14.68 37.88
N ILE A 802 6.37 -13.77 36.94
CA ILE A 802 7.32 -13.40 35.91
C ILE A 802 7.33 -11.87 35.83
N PHE A 803 8.50 -11.27 35.64
CA PHE A 803 8.70 -9.83 35.78
C PHE A 803 9.49 -9.32 34.58
N THR A 804 8.85 -8.62 33.62
CA THR A 804 9.46 -8.20 32.34
C THR A 804 10.46 -7.04 32.45
N LEU A 805 11.45 -7.18 33.32
CA LEU A 805 12.47 -6.17 33.60
C LEU A 805 13.44 -5.99 32.43
N PHE A 806 13.78 -7.06 31.73
CA PHE A 806 14.65 -7.00 30.55
C PHE A 806 13.95 -6.30 29.38
N ASP A 807 12.65 -6.50 29.24
CA ASP A 807 11.84 -5.84 28.21
C ASP A 807 11.80 -4.33 28.45
N LEU A 808 11.63 -3.89 29.71
CA LEU A 808 11.75 -2.47 30.07
C LEU A 808 13.15 -1.94 29.74
N TYR A 809 14.21 -2.68 30.08
CA TYR A 809 15.58 -2.28 29.74
C TYR A 809 15.76 -2.02 28.24
N LEU A 810 15.32 -2.94 27.37
CA LEU A 810 15.42 -2.76 25.91
C LEU A 810 14.63 -1.54 25.41
N VAL A 811 13.44 -1.31 25.95
CA VAL A 811 12.62 -0.13 25.65
C VAL A 811 13.33 1.17 26.07
N LEU A 812 13.92 1.20 27.26
CA LEU A 812 14.66 2.36 27.76
C LEU A 812 15.91 2.63 26.92
N GLU A 813 16.73 1.62 26.63
CA GLU A 813 17.94 1.81 25.83
C GLU A 813 17.64 2.31 24.41
N SER A 814 16.55 1.82 23.80
CA SER A 814 16.08 2.33 22.51
C SER A 814 15.73 3.82 22.58
N LEU A 815 15.08 4.28 23.65
CA LEU A 815 14.69 5.70 23.77
C LEU A 815 15.86 6.59 24.19
N ILE A 816 16.78 6.09 25.02
CA ILE A 816 18.00 6.80 25.43
C ILE A 816 18.92 7.04 24.21
N GLY A 817 18.96 6.09 23.27
CA GLY A 817 19.68 6.22 22.01
C GLY A 817 21.21 6.20 22.15
N GLY A 818 21.73 5.48 23.15
CA GLY A 818 23.16 5.34 23.42
C GLY A 818 23.68 6.26 24.54
N LEU A 819 24.86 5.91 25.07
CA LEU A 819 25.54 6.65 26.13
C LEU A 819 26.11 7.98 25.59
N LYS A 820 25.58 9.08 26.15
CA LYS A 820 26.35 10.28 26.48
C LYS A 820 27.15 9.95 27.73
#